data_AF-A0AA41W5R1-F1
#
_entry.id   AF-A0AA41W5R1-F1
#
_cell.length_a   1.000
_cell.length_b   1.000
_cell.length_c   1.000
_cell.angle_alpha   90.00
_cell.angle_beta   90.00
_cell.angle_gamma   90.00
#
_symmetry.space_group_name_H-M   'P 1'
#
loop_
_entity.id
_entity.type
_entity.pdbx_description
1 polymer ?
#
loop_
_entity_poly.entity_id
_entity_poly.type
_entity_poly.pdbx_seq_one_letter_code
_entity_poly.pdbx_strand_id
1 'polypeptide(L)'
;MKQQHALQWLRRSIGAALLSMSASSAYAAQCEYTVDNEWNNGFVAQISITNDGNTAIDDWEISWNYSGDNRISSIWNATIAGTNPYSAEGLSWNSSIAPGATAEFGISGTKGAEAAEVPDILGDICVPANQAPIAVATSDITSGDAPLSVMFDATGSSDPDGPDGNLTYSWNFGDGTTASGDMVSHTYNSAGIYLATVTVSDGEKESSASISITAVGNEAPIASASASPVSGSAPLDVDFDASQSSDPDNGPDNLSYSWDFGDGTSGTGVSPSHTYTENGSYQATLTVTDGELSSTTIVSIFVGDVAERVDNPFVGVKYYVDPIWSAKAAAEPNGDLISGYNTAVWMDRIGAITDGIGLRGHLDEALEQNAGMFMFVVYDLPNRDCAALASNGELRIDENGFQRYQDEYIAPIVEIVSDPKYSNIRIVAIIEVDSLPNLVTNLSESDCSQADGPGGYRDGITYALNQLSQIDNIYSYVDIAHSGWLGWSDNFAAGSRLIADVIKGTDKGWDSINGFISNSANYTPVVEPFMPDANLAFAGFPIRSADFYEWNDYLEEKAYVQDWRLAMIELGAPESLGMLIDTARNGWGGAERPTQVSSATDIDTFVNESRVDRRLHRGNWCNQPGGIGFKPWAAPYEGIDAFVWVKPPGESDGISDPDFEPDPNDPAKQHDPMCDPNAPNRYNNAVGTGGMENAPHAGRWFPEQFAVLIDKAYPAASDPAGPPPPPPPPRDDCPGIDPLQPVVIAAKGTQVEIDLGCEAAIHVEFPNPIEQNLYVENNGGEFDVLVEHAGGSYVAQGHFVSQSLAGVTSVKVTRIDAATSIKLRFD
;
A
#
# COMPACT_ATOMS: atom_id res chain seq x y z
N MET A 1 35.87 -15.78 81.49
CA MET A 1 35.60 -15.73 82.95
C MET A 1 34.16 -16.19 83.17
N LYS A 2 33.97 -17.17 84.09
CA LYS A 2 32.70 -17.81 84.55
C LYS A 2 32.00 -18.69 83.48
N GLN A 3 32.06 -20.04 83.45
CA GLN A 3 31.85 -21.12 84.43
C GLN A 3 30.43 -21.18 85.05
N GLN A 4 29.67 -22.27 84.81
CA GLN A 4 29.20 -23.31 85.75
C GLN A 4 28.16 -24.26 85.07
N HIS A 5 28.48 -25.55 84.85
CA HIS A 5 28.07 -26.79 85.58
C HIS A 5 26.71 -27.40 85.11
N ALA A 6 26.54 -28.72 84.89
CA ALA A 6 26.79 -29.82 85.82
C ALA A 6 26.76 -31.28 85.24
N LEU A 7 27.50 -32.20 85.92
CA LEU A 7 27.40 -33.68 86.16
C LEU A 7 27.34 -34.70 84.98
N GLN A 8 28.35 -35.55 84.71
CA GLN A 8 28.82 -36.83 85.33
C GLN A 8 27.88 -38.06 85.28
N TRP A 9 28.26 -39.15 84.57
CA TRP A 9 28.63 -40.49 85.12
C TRP A 9 29.14 -41.50 84.04
N LEU A 10 30.31 -42.11 84.34
CA LEU A 10 30.97 -43.40 83.95
C LEU A 10 30.31 -44.33 82.89
N ARG A 11 31.00 -44.96 81.90
CA ARG A 11 32.08 -46.00 81.97
C ARG A 11 32.21 -46.70 80.58
N ARG A 12 33.46 -47.04 80.18
CA ARG A 12 33.92 -48.27 79.44
C ARG A 12 33.18 -48.65 78.15
N SER A 13 33.77 -48.84 76.96
CA SER A 13 35.07 -49.38 76.53
C SER A 13 35.17 -49.13 75.01
N ILE A 14 36.36 -48.97 74.44
CA ILE A 14 36.84 -49.61 73.19
C ILE A 14 38.31 -49.22 73.06
N GLY A 15 39.15 -50.24 72.89
CA GLY A 15 40.61 -50.14 72.91
C GLY A 15 41.20 -49.58 71.63
N ALA A 16 42.43 -49.09 71.76
CA ALA A 16 43.35 -48.94 70.66
C ALA A 16 43.62 -50.33 70.02
N ALA A 17 43.31 -50.45 68.74
CA ALA A 17 43.90 -51.41 67.82
C ALA A 17 44.15 -50.62 66.54
N LEU A 18 45.40 -50.26 66.30
CA LEU A 18 46.20 -50.85 65.22
C LEU A 18 45.54 -50.67 63.86
N LEU A 19 46.23 -49.92 62.99
CA LEU A 19 46.05 -49.91 61.55
C LEU A 19 45.60 -51.29 61.06
N SER A 20 44.33 -51.42 60.70
CA SER A 20 43.93 -52.29 59.62
C SER A 20 43.64 -51.37 58.45
N MET A 21 44.64 -51.17 57.60
CA MET A 21 44.39 -50.93 56.20
C MET A 21 43.50 -52.08 55.73
N SER A 22 42.18 -51.87 55.67
CA SER A 22 41.36 -52.59 54.72
C SER A 22 41.76 -52.03 53.37
N ALA A 23 42.85 -52.57 52.83
CA ALA A 23 43.10 -52.52 51.41
C ALA A 23 41.82 -53.05 50.77
N SER A 24 41.08 -52.18 50.09
CA SER A 24 40.24 -52.61 48.98
C SER A 24 41.11 -53.54 48.15
N SER A 25 40.67 -54.79 47.98
CA SER A 25 41.39 -55.83 47.26
C SER A 25 41.86 -55.26 45.93
N ALA A 26 43.16 -54.95 45.85
CA ALA A 26 43.79 -54.60 44.59
C ALA A 26 43.65 -55.83 43.70
N TYR A 27 42.90 -55.66 42.62
CA TYR A 27 42.62 -56.61 41.56
C TYR A 27 43.88 -57.38 41.17
N ALA A 28 43.77 -58.71 41.10
CA ALA A 28 44.94 -59.59 41.10
C ALA A 28 45.37 -60.07 39.70
N ALA A 29 44.47 -60.08 38.70
CA ALA A 29 44.81 -60.48 37.34
C ALA A 29 43.96 -59.84 36.24
N GLN A 30 44.56 -59.70 35.05
CA GLN A 30 43.85 -59.52 33.79
C GLN A 30 43.51 -60.90 33.20
N CYS A 31 42.23 -61.14 32.92
CA CYS A 31 41.73 -62.42 32.42
C CYS A 31 41.13 -62.25 31.03
N GLU A 32 41.60 -63.04 30.06
CA GLU A 32 41.18 -62.95 28.67
C GLU A 32 40.67 -64.31 28.17
N TYR A 33 39.52 -64.31 27.52
CA TYR A 33 38.96 -65.47 26.82
C TYR A 33 39.15 -65.26 25.32
N THR A 34 39.88 -66.16 24.65
CA THR A 34 40.13 -66.09 23.20
C THR A 34 39.66 -67.36 22.51
N VAL A 35 38.92 -67.23 21.41
CA VAL A 35 38.59 -68.37 20.54
C VAL A 35 39.73 -68.57 19.54
N ASP A 36 40.53 -69.62 19.74
CA ASP A 36 41.68 -69.93 18.89
C ASP A 36 41.26 -70.43 17.50
N ASN A 37 40.22 -71.26 17.45
CA ASN A 37 39.69 -71.84 16.22
C ASN A 37 38.26 -72.34 16.40
N GLU A 38 37.44 -72.21 15.36
CA GLU A 38 36.06 -72.73 15.36
C GLU A 38 35.69 -73.41 14.03
N TRP A 39 34.70 -74.31 14.09
CA TRP A 39 34.14 -75.03 12.94
C TRP A 39 32.64 -75.29 13.16
N ASN A 40 31.95 -75.86 12.16
CA ASN A 40 30.48 -75.97 12.10
C ASN A 40 29.76 -76.14 13.44
N ASN A 41 30.14 -77.12 14.26
CA ASN A 41 29.48 -77.41 15.54
C ASN A 41 30.45 -77.48 16.74
N GLY A 42 31.65 -76.93 16.62
CA GLY A 42 32.62 -76.95 17.73
C GLY A 42 33.65 -75.83 17.68
N PHE A 43 34.36 -75.66 18.79
CA PHE A 43 35.39 -74.65 18.94
C PHE A 43 36.50 -75.12 19.87
N VAL A 44 37.65 -74.47 19.75
CA VAL A 44 38.76 -74.49 20.71
C VAL A 44 39.00 -73.05 21.15
N ALA A 45 39.10 -72.83 22.45
CA ALA A 45 39.39 -71.55 23.04
C ALA A 45 40.46 -71.68 24.13
N GLN A 46 41.15 -70.58 24.38
CA GLN A 46 42.16 -70.41 25.40
C GLN A 46 41.71 -69.33 26.38
N ILE A 47 41.92 -69.61 27.68
CA ILE A 47 41.76 -68.61 28.72
C ILE A 47 43.14 -68.33 29.32
N SER A 48 43.52 -67.05 29.34
CA SER A 48 44.79 -66.57 29.88
C SER A 48 44.53 -65.68 31.09
N ILE A 49 45.21 -65.98 32.20
CA ILE A 49 45.14 -65.25 33.47
C ILE A 49 46.52 -64.67 33.74
N THR A 50 46.67 -63.36 33.56
CA THR A 50 47.95 -62.64 33.74
C THR A 50 47.92 -61.87 35.05
N ASN A 51 48.85 -62.19 35.96
CA ASN A 51 49.01 -61.44 37.20
C ASN A 51 49.70 -60.11 36.92
N ASP A 52 48.92 -59.02 36.88
CA ASP A 52 49.37 -57.63 36.73
C ASP A 52 49.63 -56.93 38.07
N GLY A 53 49.38 -57.64 39.19
CA GLY A 53 49.70 -57.22 40.54
C GLY A 53 51.16 -57.44 40.95
N ASN A 54 51.49 -57.00 42.16
CA ASN A 54 52.84 -57.09 42.74
C ASN A 54 53.03 -58.26 43.74
N THR A 55 52.00 -59.08 43.93
CA THR A 55 52.00 -60.26 44.81
C THR A 55 51.61 -61.50 44.02
N ALA A 56 52.15 -62.67 44.38
CA ALA A 56 51.75 -63.91 43.74
C ALA A 56 50.26 -64.19 43.98
N ILE A 57 49.56 -64.69 42.96
CA ILE A 57 48.21 -65.26 43.09
C ILE A 57 48.41 -66.72 43.39
N ASP A 58 47.90 -67.19 44.52
CA ASP A 58 47.92 -68.60 44.88
C ASP A 58 46.50 -69.16 44.83
N ASP A 59 46.37 -70.37 44.33
CA ASP A 59 45.12 -71.14 44.21
C ASP A 59 44.02 -70.39 43.45
N TRP A 60 44.35 -69.91 42.24
CA TRP A 60 43.40 -69.17 41.41
C TRP A 60 42.15 -69.99 41.05
N GLU A 61 41.00 -69.32 41.11
CA GLU A 61 39.71 -69.81 40.67
C GLU A 61 39.05 -68.71 39.81
N ILE A 62 38.53 -69.10 38.66
CA ILE A 62 37.73 -68.21 37.80
C ILE A 62 36.44 -68.92 37.40
N SER A 63 35.47 -68.14 36.96
CA SER A 63 34.17 -68.62 36.50
C SER A 63 33.72 -67.85 35.27
N TRP A 64 32.86 -68.46 34.46
CA TRP A 64 32.21 -67.80 33.33
C TRP A 64 30.94 -68.54 32.97
N ASN A 65 30.05 -67.89 32.23
CA ASN A 65 28.86 -68.51 31.69
C ASN A 65 28.68 -68.15 30.22
N TYR A 66 28.21 -69.11 29.43
CA TYR A 66 27.71 -68.84 28.10
C TYR A 66 26.25 -68.46 28.19
N SER A 67 25.86 -67.36 27.57
CA SER A 67 24.47 -66.97 27.36
C SER A 67 23.78 -67.83 26.28
N GLY A 68 24.55 -68.41 25.35
CA GLY A 68 24.07 -69.22 24.25
C GLY A 68 24.20 -70.74 24.42
N ASP A 69 24.24 -71.43 23.28
CA ASP A 69 24.27 -72.90 23.19
C ASP A 69 25.67 -73.52 23.37
N ASN A 70 26.70 -72.70 23.65
CA ASN A 70 28.06 -73.16 23.84
C ASN A 70 28.16 -74.09 25.06
N ARG A 71 28.77 -75.28 24.88
CA ARG A 71 29.00 -76.25 25.96
C ARG A 71 30.41 -76.80 25.87
N ILE A 72 31.10 -76.87 27.01
CA ILE A 72 32.45 -77.44 27.09
C ILE A 72 32.36 -78.96 26.99
N SER A 73 33.16 -79.52 26.10
CA SER A 73 33.32 -80.96 25.87
C SER A 73 34.58 -81.51 26.52
N SER A 74 35.66 -80.72 26.58
CA SER A 74 36.92 -81.10 27.23
C SER A 74 37.71 -79.86 27.67
N ILE A 75 38.57 -80.03 28.67
CA ILE A 75 39.47 -79.01 29.21
C ILE A 75 40.86 -79.62 29.45
N TRP A 76 41.92 -78.81 29.35
CA TRP A 76 43.27 -79.18 29.77
C TRP A 76 43.95 -78.03 30.51
N ASN A 77 44.91 -78.36 31.36
CA ASN A 77 45.66 -77.44 32.24
C ASN A 77 44.84 -76.74 33.35
N ALA A 78 43.60 -77.16 33.60
CA ALA A 78 42.80 -76.73 34.74
C ALA A 78 41.84 -77.85 35.18
N THR A 79 41.33 -77.77 36.41
CA THR A 79 40.20 -78.58 36.89
C THR A 79 38.92 -77.80 36.68
N ILE A 80 37.89 -78.39 36.08
CA ILE A 80 36.61 -77.72 35.82
C ILE A 80 35.50 -78.28 36.71
N ALA A 81 34.60 -77.39 37.16
CA ALA A 81 33.33 -77.73 37.77
C ALA A 81 32.16 -77.02 37.06
N GLY A 82 30.96 -77.57 37.23
CA GLY A 82 29.73 -77.00 36.65
C GLY A 82 29.42 -77.46 35.22
N THR A 83 28.26 -77.03 34.72
CA THR A 83 27.74 -77.35 33.39
C THR A 83 27.20 -76.12 32.66
N ASN A 84 27.77 -74.93 32.97
CA ASN A 84 27.28 -73.56 32.68
C ASN A 84 26.37 -73.00 33.81
N PRO A 85 26.83 -72.08 34.69
CA PRO A 85 28.18 -71.49 34.71
C PRO A 85 29.25 -72.56 34.93
N TYR A 86 30.42 -72.31 34.35
CA TYR A 86 31.62 -73.10 34.55
C TYR A 86 32.51 -72.38 35.57
N SER A 87 33.17 -73.14 36.43
CA SER A 87 34.31 -72.65 37.20
C SER A 87 35.54 -73.51 36.91
N ALA A 88 36.70 -72.87 36.86
CA ALA A 88 37.98 -73.53 36.64
C ALA A 88 38.99 -73.10 37.70
N GLU A 89 39.74 -74.08 38.19
CA GLU A 89 40.81 -73.92 39.17
C GLU A 89 42.14 -74.45 38.62
N GLY A 90 43.24 -73.85 39.07
CA GLY A 90 44.58 -74.29 38.72
C GLY A 90 44.90 -75.73 39.19
N LEU A 91 45.70 -76.44 38.41
CA LEU A 91 46.33 -77.70 38.83
C LEU A 91 47.53 -77.41 39.74
N SER A 92 48.01 -78.43 40.46
CA SER A 92 49.10 -78.27 41.46
C SER A 92 50.42 -77.68 40.93
N TRP A 93 50.61 -77.58 39.62
CA TRP A 93 51.81 -77.01 38.99
C TRP A 93 51.59 -75.61 38.37
N ASN A 94 50.33 -75.16 38.22
CA ASN A 94 49.99 -73.82 37.71
C ASN A 94 49.00 -73.06 38.61
N SER A 95 48.69 -73.55 39.81
CA SER A 95 47.80 -72.86 40.75
C SER A 95 48.41 -71.60 41.36
N SER A 96 49.73 -71.38 41.24
CA SER A 96 50.41 -70.15 41.65
C SER A 96 50.92 -69.36 40.44
N ILE A 97 50.61 -68.06 40.37
CA ILE A 97 50.99 -67.13 39.30
C ILE A 97 51.81 -65.98 39.91
N ALA A 98 53.11 -65.92 39.60
CA ALA A 98 53.97 -64.82 40.06
C ALA A 98 53.62 -63.48 39.39
N PRO A 99 53.97 -62.33 40.00
CA PRO A 99 53.82 -61.01 39.36
C PRO A 99 54.40 -60.97 37.94
N GLY A 100 53.61 -60.52 36.97
CA GLY A 100 53.95 -60.45 35.55
C GLY A 100 53.96 -61.79 34.81
N ALA A 101 53.59 -62.89 35.46
CA ALA A 101 53.45 -64.21 34.83
C ALA A 101 51.99 -64.47 34.40
N THR A 102 51.84 -65.40 33.45
CA THR A 102 50.53 -65.81 32.92
C THR A 102 50.32 -67.30 33.12
N ALA A 103 49.15 -67.69 33.65
CA ALA A 103 48.66 -69.05 33.58
C ALA A 103 47.65 -69.17 32.44
N GLU A 104 47.72 -70.27 31.69
CA GLU A 104 46.82 -70.50 30.57
C GLU A 104 46.25 -71.92 30.61
N PHE A 105 44.97 -72.03 30.26
CA PHE A 105 44.32 -73.31 30.07
C PHE A 105 43.41 -73.27 28.84
N GLY A 106 43.20 -74.43 28.24
CA GLY A 106 42.45 -74.52 27.00
C GLY A 106 41.22 -75.40 27.14
N ILE A 107 40.22 -75.06 26.34
CA ILE A 107 38.93 -75.71 26.31
C ILE A 107 38.56 -76.08 24.87
N SER A 108 37.87 -77.20 24.72
CA SER A 108 37.17 -77.53 23.48
C SER A 108 35.71 -77.80 23.78
N GLY A 109 34.83 -77.36 22.88
CA GLY A 109 33.40 -77.37 23.11
C GLY A 109 32.58 -77.50 21.85
N THR A 110 31.27 -77.65 22.04
CA THR A 110 30.26 -77.59 20.99
C THR A 110 29.59 -76.22 21.00
N LYS A 111 29.21 -75.71 19.83
CA LYS A 111 28.45 -74.47 19.64
C LYS A 111 27.24 -74.67 18.73
N GLY A 112 26.33 -73.72 18.74
CA GLY A 112 25.19 -73.63 17.81
C GLY A 112 25.62 -73.19 16.40
N ALA A 113 24.67 -72.69 15.60
CA ALA A 113 24.94 -72.21 14.24
C ALA A 113 25.76 -70.89 14.19
N GLU A 114 25.77 -70.15 15.29
CA GLU A 114 26.47 -68.88 15.44
C GLU A 114 27.97 -69.06 15.74
N ALA A 115 28.75 -67.98 15.62
CA ALA A 115 30.16 -67.96 16.04
C ALA A 115 30.31 -68.35 17.53
N ALA A 116 31.46 -68.90 17.92
CA ALA A 116 31.71 -69.25 19.30
C ALA A 116 31.66 -68.01 20.21
N GLU A 117 30.75 -68.01 21.19
CA GLU A 117 30.64 -66.96 22.21
C GLU A 117 31.96 -66.76 22.98
N VAL A 118 32.33 -65.50 23.17
CA VAL A 118 33.41 -65.01 24.04
C VAL A 118 32.77 -64.43 25.31
N PRO A 119 32.67 -65.19 26.41
CA PRO A 119 32.03 -64.74 27.64
C PRO A 119 32.99 -63.90 28.48
N ASP A 120 32.41 -63.05 29.34
CA ASP A 120 33.16 -62.38 30.38
C ASP A 120 33.66 -63.40 31.43
N ILE A 121 34.92 -63.25 31.83
CA ILE A 121 35.51 -64.05 32.91
C ILE A 121 35.22 -63.34 34.23
N LEU A 122 34.56 -64.05 35.13
CA LEU A 122 34.12 -63.61 36.44
C LEU A 122 34.95 -64.29 37.54
N GLY A 123 35.19 -63.61 38.64
CA GLY A 123 35.84 -64.16 39.83
C GLY A 123 36.55 -63.07 40.62
N ASP A 124 36.93 -63.36 41.87
CA ASP A 124 37.56 -62.37 42.77
C ASP A 124 38.90 -61.81 42.23
N ILE A 125 39.47 -62.45 41.20
CA ILE A 125 40.73 -62.06 40.56
C ILE A 125 40.57 -61.40 39.19
N CYS A 126 39.35 -61.30 38.60
CA CYS A 126 39.10 -60.74 37.27
C CYS A 126 37.92 -59.74 37.29
N VAL A 127 38.16 -58.43 37.03
CA VAL A 127 37.11 -57.38 36.96
C VAL A 127 37.29 -56.52 35.70
N PRO A 128 36.23 -56.16 34.95
CA PRO A 128 36.32 -55.31 33.76
C PRO A 128 36.80 -53.87 34.08
N ALA A 129 37.38 -53.20 33.07
CA ALA A 129 37.92 -51.84 33.21
C ALA A 129 36.81 -50.77 33.29
N ASN A 130 36.95 -49.84 34.24
CA ASN A 130 36.01 -48.73 34.48
C ASN A 130 35.81 -47.83 33.24
N GLN A 131 34.58 -47.37 32.99
CA GLN A 131 34.10 -46.53 31.90
C GLN A 131 33.65 -45.17 32.44
N ALA A 132 33.63 -44.14 31.59
CA ALA A 132 33.17 -42.82 32.04
C ALA A 132 31.63 -42.81 32.11
N PRO A 133 31.04 -42.05 33.06
CA PRO A 133 29.58 -41.87 33.11
C PRO A 133 29.07 -41.16 31.85
N ILE A 134 27.77 -41.25 31.58
CA ILE A 134 27.09 -40.51 30.51
C ILE A 134 26.31 -39.36 31.14
N ALA A 135 26.80 -38.13 30.97
CA ALA A 135 26.14 -36.93 31.47
C ALA A 135 24.92 -36.55 30.60
N VAL A 136 23.82 -36.19 31.26
CA VAL A 136 22.62 -35.62 30.65
C VAL A 136 22.30 -34.31 31.36
N ALA A 137 21.96 -33.27 30.60
CA ALA A 137 21.54 -31.98 31.12
C ALA A 137 20.25 -31.55 30.43
N THR A 138 19.22 -31.26 31.21
CA THR A 138 17.97 -30.66 30.76
C THR A 138 17.64 -29.43 31.61
N SER A 139 16.72 -28.61 31.12
CA SER A 139 16.14 -27.49 31.88
C SER A 139 14.64 -27.41 31.67
N ASP A 140 13.95 -26.72 32.57
CA ASP A 140 12.53 -26.41 32.45
C ASP A 140 12.24 -25.35 31.38
N ILE A 141 13.13 -24.36 31.23
CA ILE A 141 13.08 -23.31 30.21
C ILE A 141 14.48 -23.06 29.62
N THR A 142 14.54 -22.54 28.39
CA THR A 142 15.80 -22.19 27.70
C THR A 142 15.89 -20.73 27.31
N SER A 143 14.83 -19.95 27.50
CA SER A 143 14.81 -18.51 27.27
C SER A 143 13.77 -17.79 28.14
N GLY A 144 14.04 -16.53 28.47
CA GLY A 144 13.12 -15.63 29.17
C GLY A 144 13.84 -14.38 29.66
N ASP A 145 13.12 -13.48 30.32
CA ASP A 145 13.66 -12.17 30.70
C ASP A 145 14.54 -12.24 31.96
N ALA A 146 15.62 -11.44 31.98
CA ALA A 146 16.47 -11.30 33.17
C ALA A 146 15.74 -10.45 34.24
N PRO A 147 15.69 -10.88 35.51
CA PRO A 147 16.33 -12.06 36.10
C PRO A 147 15.62 -13.38 35.79
N LEU A 148 16.27 -14.27 35.05
CA LEU A 148 15.70 -15.53 34.57
C LEU A 148 16.05 -16.67 35.53
N SER A 149 15.05 -17.22 36.23
CA SER A 149 15.23 -18.40 37.10
C SER A 149 14.96 -19.69 36.33
N VAL A 150 15.96 -20.58 36.29
CA VAL A 150 15.94 -21.85 35.55
C VAL A 150 16.19 -23.01 36.51
N MET A 151 15.40 -24.08 36.37
CA MET A 151 15.65 -25.36 37.04
C MET A 151 16.39 -26.29 36.07
N PHE A 152 17.55 -26.78 36.49
CA PHE A 152 18.36 -27.73 35.75
C PHE A 152 18.24 -29.12 36.35
N ASP A 153 18.16 -30.12 35.47
CA ASP A 153 17.98 -31.53 35.83
C ASP A 153 19.03 -32.39 35.09
N ALA A 154 19.82 -33.13 35.87
CA ALA A 154 20.81 -34.11 35.41
C ALA A 154 20.50 -35.53 35.87
N THR A 155 19.29 -35.79 36.40
CA THR A 155 18.85 -37.11 36.89
C THR A 155 18.82 -38.18 35.80
N GLY A 156 18.81 -37.78 34.53
CA GLY A 156 18.95 -38.69 33.38
C GLY A 156 20.37 -39.21 33.12
N SER A 157 21.37 -38.79 33.89
CA SER A 157 22.75 -39.28 33.76
C SER A 157 22.91 -40.69 34.32
N SER A 158 23.78 -41.51 33.72
CA SER A 158 23.92 -42.94 34.06
C SER A 158 25.36 -43.43 33.95
N ASP A 159 25.71 -44.51 34.66
CA ASP A 159 27.01 -45.18 34.57
C ASP A 159 26.90 -46.59 33.92
N PRO A 160 27.68 -46.91 32.88
CA PRO A 160 27.72 -48.25 32.28
C PRO A 160 28.14 -49.39 33.23
N ASP A 161 28.87 -49.12 34.32
CA ASP A 161 29.55 -50.15 35.13
C ASP A 161 28.78 -50.65 36.37
N GLY A 162 27.58 -50.12 36.65
CA GLY A 162 26.77 -50.62 37.76
C GLY A 162 25.65 -49.66 38.16
N PRO A 163 24.82 -50.03 39.15
CA PRO A 163 23.66 -49.23 39.52
C PRO A 163 24.08 -47.93 40.23
N ASP A 164 24.29 -46.87 39.44
CA ASP A 164 24.17 -45.39 39.61
C ASP A 164 24.39 -44.75 41.01
N GLY A 165 24.93 -45.47 41.99
CA GLY A 165 24.88 -45.10 43.40
C GLY A 165 25.99 -44.18 43.89
N ASN A 166 26.89 -43.72 43.00
CA ASN A 166 28.03 -42.91 43.40
C ASN A 166 28.36 -41.75 42.43
N LEU A 167 27.42 -41.37 41.56
CA LEU A 167 27.61 -40.22 40.68
C LEU A 167 27.58 -38.90 41.48
N THR A 168 28.54 -38.04 41.19
CA THR A 168 28.61 -36.67 41.70
C THR A 168 28.41 -35.68 40.57
N TYR A 169 27.71 -34.59 40.86
CA TYR A 169 27.26 -33.60 39.86
C TYR A 169 27.79 -32.22 40.24
N SER A 170 28.50 -31.58 39.31
CA SER A 170 28.99 -30.21 39.44
C SER A 170 28.54 -29.37 38.25
N TRP A 171 27.84 -28.27 38.51
CA TRP A 171 27.34 -27.34 37.51
C TRP A 171 28.20 -26.08 37.43
N ASN A 172 28.46 -25.62 36.22
CA ASN A 172 28.94 -24.28 35.91
C ASN A 172 27.91 -23.60 34.99
N PHE A 173 27.33 -22.49 35.43
CA PHE A 173 26.24 -21.84 34.70
C PHE A 173 26.73 -20.87 33.60
N GLY A 174 28.03 -20.72 33.42
CA GLY A 174 28.61 -19.84 32.38
C GLY A 174 28.59 -18.35 32.74
N ASP A 175 28.03 -17.97 33.89
CA ASP A 175 28.06 -16.60 34.45
C ASP A 175 29.11 -16.42 35.56
N GLY A 176 29.97 -17.42 35.76
CA GLY A 176 30.99 -17.46 36.81
C GLY A 176 30.51 -18.08 38.13
N THR A 177 29.25 -18.51 38.21
CA THR A 177 28.71 -19.23 39.38
C THR A 177 28.63 -20.74 39.14
N THR A 178 28.58 -21.50 40.24
CA THR A 178 28.59 -22.96 40.24
C THR A 178 27.64 -23.53 41.30
N ALA A 179 27.12 -24.74 41.07
CA ALA A 179 26.33 -25.48 42.06
C ALA A 179 26.68 -26.98 42.03
N SER A 180 26.18 -27.74 43.00
CA SER A 180 26.34 -29.20 43.05
C SER A 180 25.00 -29.86 43.35
N GLY A 181 24.69 -30.95 42.65
CA GLY A 181 23.41 -31.66 42.75
C GLY A 181 22.91 -32.12 41.38
N ASP A 182 22.11 -33.17 41.40
CA ASP A 182 21.41 -33.72 40.23
C ASP A 182 20.23 -32.83 39.80
N MET A 183 19.61 -32.11 40.73
CA MET A 183 18.68 -31.01 40.44
C MET A 183 19.11 -29.72 41.13
N VAL A 184 19.23 -28.63 40.36
CA VAL A 184 19.66 -27.32 40.86
C VAL A 184 18.88 -26.18 40.21
N SER A 185 18.56 -25.14 40.99
CA SER A 185 17.97 -23.90 40.49
C SER A 185 19.02 -22.79 40.41
N HIS A 186 19.03 -22.01 39.33
CA HIS A 186 19.92 -20.87 39.17
C HIS A 186 19.19 -19.67 38.53
N THR A 187 19.62 -18.46 38.86
CA THR A 187 19.01 -17.22 38.35
C THR A 187 20.04 -16.38 37.59
N TYR A 188 19.80 -16.15 36.31
CA TYR A 188 20.61 -15.26 35.47
C TYR A 188 20.11 -13.82 35.59
N ASN A 189 20.81 -13.01 36.39
CA ASN A 189 20.40 -11.63 36.71
C ASN A 189 20.71 -10.61 35.60
N SER A 190 21.33 -11.02 34.51
CA SER A 190 21.71 -10.13 33.41
C SER A 190 21.37 -10.78 32.09
N ALA A 191 21.06 -9.96 31.09
CA ALA A 191 20.84 -10.44 29.73
C ALA A 191 22.12 -11.05 29.16
N GLY A 192 21.98 -12.16 28.45
CA GLY A 192 23.10 -12.89 27.88
C GLY A 192 22.74 -14.30 27.45
N ILE A 193 23.64 -14.89 26.66
CA ILE A 193 23.60 -16.30 26.32
C ILE A 193 24.59 -17.03 27.24
N TYR A 194 24.06 -17.89 28.08
CA TYR A 194 24.80 -18.66 29.07
C TYR A 194 24.85 -20.12 28.65
N LEU A 195 26.03 -20.73 28.79
CA LEU A 195 26.21 -22.16 28.56
C LEU A 195 26.32 -22.85 29.92
N ALA A 196 25.23 -23.47 30.36
CA ALA A 196 25.19 -24.23 31.59
C ALA A 196 25.74 -25.64 31.33
N THR A 197 26.83 -25.99 32.00
CA THR A 197 27.52 -27.27 31.85
C THR A 197 27.45 -28.06 33.15
N VAL A 198 26.92 -29.27 33.11
CA VAL A 198 27.06 -30.26 34.19
C VAL A 198 28.27 -31.15 33.91
N THR A 199 29.06 -31.41 34.93
CA THR A 199 30.10 -32.45 34.96
C THR A 199 29.65 -33.54 35.91
N VAL A 200 29.61 -34.78 35.42
CA VAL A 200 29.19 -35.97 36.17
C VAL A 200 30.41 -36.87 36.36
N SER A 201 30.67 -37.31 37.59
CA SER A 201 31.81 -38.16 37.94
C SER A 201 31.39 -39.36 38.79
N ASP A 202 31.97 -40.53 38.49
CA ASP A 202 31.86 -41.77 39.28
C ASP A 202 32.92 -41.90 40.39
N GLY A 203 33.86 -40.94 40.46
CA GLY A 203 35.02 -40.92 41.35
C GLY A 203 36.35 -41.30 40.69
N GLU A 204 36.34 -41.80 39.45
CA GLU A 204 37.53 -42.17 38.68
C GLU A 204 37.60 -41.48 37.31
N LYS A 205 36.45 -41.33 36.63
CA LYS A 205 36.27 -40.70 35.33
C LYS A 205 35.13 -39.69 35.38
N GLU A 206 35.10 -38.82 34.37
CA GLU A 206 34.11 -37.75 34.28
C GLU A 206 33.59 -37.61 32.84
N SER A 207 32.36 -37.11 32.71
CA SER A 207 31.82 -36.61 31.45
C SER A 207 30.98 -35.36 31.68
N SER A 208 30.68 -34.63 30.61
CA SER A 208 29.95 -33.36 30.69
C SER A 208 28.86 -33.24 29.63
N ALA A 209 27.76 -32.60 30.00
CA ALA A 209 26.70 -32.19 29.08
C ALA A 209 26.43 -30.68 29.26
N SER A 210 25.95 -30.01 28.22
CA SER A 210 25.68 -28.57 28.27
C SER A 210 24.36 -28.21 27.64
N ILE A 211 23.73 -27.16 28.17
CA ILE A 211 22.50 -26.56 27.66
C ILE A 211 22.69 -25.04 27.57
N SER A 212 22.18 -24.44 26.49
CA SER A 212 22.25 -23.00 26.28
C SER A 212 20.98 -22.33 26.81
N ILE A 213 21.15 -21.32 27.66
CA ILE A 213 20.09 -20.50 28.23
C ILE A 213 20.25 -19.06 27.74
N THR A 214 19.16 -18.46 27.25
CA THR A 214 19.14 -17.07 26.79
C THR A 214 18.32 -16.22 27.75
N ALA A 215 18.98 -15.38 28.54
CA ALA A 215 18.31 -14.34 29.31
C ALA A 215 18.19 -13.09 28.43
N VAL A 216 16.98 -12.61 28.17
CA VAL A 216 16.70 -11.39 27.38
C VAL A 216 16.70 -10.18 28.33
N GLY A 217 17.09 -9.01 27.86
CA GLY A 217 17.02 -7.77 28.65
C GLY A 217 15.71 -7.05 28.38
N ASN A 218 15.24 -6.25 29.35
CA ASN A 218 14.04 -5.44 29.22
C ASN A 218 14.08 -4.56 27.96
N GLU A 219 13.01 -4.57 27.18
CA GLU A 219 12.83 -3.68 26.02
C GLU A 219 11.95 -2.49 26.41
N ALA A 220 12.06 -1.36 25.70
CA ALA A 220 11.18 -0.23 26.01
C ALA A 220 9.76 -0.51 25.49
N PRO A 221 8.71 -0.04 26.19
CA PRO A 221 7.35 -0.17 25.66
C PRO A 221 7.21 0.60 24.35
N ILE A 222 6.21 0.26 23.55
CA ILE A 222 5.82 0.96 22.31
C ILE A 222 4.61 1.83 22.62
N ALA A 223 4.82 3.15 22.69
CA ALA A 223 3.76 4.12 22.92
C ALA A 223 2.91 4.33 21.65
N SER A 224 1.59 4.24 21.80
CA SER A 224 0.63 4.55 20.74
C SER A 224 -0.42 5.49 21.30
N ALA A 225 -0.70 6.59 20.58
CA ALA A 225 -1.61 7.64 21.01
C ALA A 225 -2.59 7.99 19.88
N SER A 226 -3.83 8.24 20.25
CA SER A 226 -4.84 8.86 19.40
C SER A 226 -5.63 9.90 20.19
N ALA A 227 -6.33 10.79 19.50
CA ALA A 227 -7.18 11.81 20.10
C ALA A 227 -8.43 12.04 19.25
N SER A 228 -9.53 12.45 19.88
CA SER A 228 -10.77 12.79 19.19
C SER A 228 -11.55 13.86 19.97
N PRO A 229 -11.98 14.96 19.32
CA PRO A 229 -11.55 15.41 17.99
C PRO A 229 -10.10 15.93 18.00
N VAL A 230 -9.44 15.91 16.84
CA VAL A 230 -8.08 16.50 16.67
C VAL A 230 -8.12 17.97 16.24
N SER A 231 -9.29 18.49 15.87
CA SER A 231 -9.49 19.91 15.57
C SER A 231 -10.88 20.41 15.97
N GLY A 232 -11.00 21.72 16.20
CA GLY A 232 -12.28 22.38 16.48
C GLY A 232 -12.11 23.74 17.16
N SER A 233 -13.22 24.46 17.37
CA SER A 233 -13.16 25.80 17.97
C SER A 233 -13.01 25.77 19.49
N ALA A 234 -12.33 26.78 20.05
CA ALA A 234 -12.24 26.93 21.50
C ALA A 234 -13.62 27.26 22.14
N PRO A 235 -13.94 26.68 23.32
CA PRO A 235 -13.21 25.62 23.99
C PRO A 235 -13.40 24.26 23.30
N LEU A 236 -12.30 23.53 23.10
CA LEU A 236 -12.30 22.20 22.48
C LEU A 236 -12.04 21.14 23.55
N ASP A 237 -13.05 20.31 23.83
CA ASP A 237 -12.92 19.11 24.65
C ASP A 237 -12.37 17.96 23.80
N VAL A 238 -11.23 17.39 24.19
CA VAL A 238 -10.53 16.32 23.48
C VAL A 238 -10.37 15.10 24.38
N ASP A 239 -10.81 13.94 23.90
CA ASP A 239 -10.57 12.65 24.50
C ASP A 239 -9.32 12.01 23.88
N PHE A 240 -8.37 11.56 24.72
CA PHE A 240 -7.16 10.87 24.29
C PHE A 240 -7.28 9.37 24.53
N ASP A 241 -6.59 8.56 23.74
CA ASP A 241 -6.53 7.11 23.93
C ASP A 241 -5.12 6.55 23.65
N ALA A 242 -4.56 5.87 24.66
CA ALA A 242 -3.29 5.16 24.62
C ALA A 242 -3.45 3.62 24.61
N SER A 243 -4.67 3.10 24.42
CA SER A 243 -5.01 1.68 24.57
C SER A 243 -4.24 0.73 23.65
N GLN A 244 -3.65 1.25 22.57
CA GLN A 244 -2.84 0.50 21.61
C GLN A 244 -1.34 0.47 21.98
N SER A 245 -0.95 1.03 23.13
CA SER A 245 0.43 0.91 23.62
C SER A 245 0.69 -0.51 24.11
N SER A 246 1.89 -1.02 23.89
CA SER A 246 2.24 -2.41 24.22
C SER A 246 3.67 -2.54 24.73
N ASP A 247 3.94 -3.54 25.53
CA ASP A 247 5.31 -3.95 25.88
C ASP A 247 5.74 -5.18 25.04
N PRO A 248 6.90 -5.17 24.38
CA PRO A 248 7.45 -6.36 23.74
C PRO A 248 7.76 -7.50 24.72
N ASP A 249 8.00 -7.19 25.98
CA ASP A 249 8.27 -8.17 27.02
C ASP A 249 6.97 -8.97 27.32
N ASN A 250 7.05 -10.30 27.36
CA ASN A 250 5.87 -11.18 27.54
C ASN A 250 5.37 -11.20 29.01
N GLY A 251 5.67 -10.14 29.77
CA GLY A 251 5.30 -9.96 31.17
C GLY A 251 3.90 -9.36 31.36
N PRO A 252 3.28 -9.52 32.54
CA PRO A 252 2.13 -8.73 32.94
C PRO A 252 2.58 -7.32 33.35
N ASP A 253 3.18 -6.57 32.42
CA ASP A 253 3.77 -5.27 32.76
C ASP A 253 2.68 -4.22 32.98
N ASN A 254 2.73 -3.61 34.16
CA ASN A 254 1.80 -2.57 34.54
C ASN A 254 2.28 -1.24 33.97
N LEU A 255 2.09 -1.07 32.66
CA LEU A 255 2.41 0.16 31.95
C LEU A 255 1.77 1.36 32.64
N SER A 256 2.55 2.43 32.78
CA SER A 256 2.08 3.71 33.27
C SER A 256 2.14 4.78 32.16
N TYR A 257 1.15 5.65 32.17
CA TYR A 257 0.86 6.58 31.07
C TYR A 257 0.82 8.00 31.62
N SER A 258 1.68 8.87 31.10
CA SER A 258 1.66 10.31 31.40
C SER A 258 1.54 11.13 30.12
N TRP A 259 0.72 12.17 30.18
CA TRP A 259 0.43 13.06 29.07
C TRP A 259 0.88 14.48 29.41
N ASP A 260 1.58 15.12 28.48
CA ASP A 260 1.76 16.58 28.43
C ASP A 260 0.87 17.09 27.30
N PHE A 261 -0.15 17.90 27.60
CA PHE A 261 -1.10 18.38 26.58
C PHE A 261 -0.53 19.53 25.73
N GLY A 262 0.69 20.00 26.00
CA GLY A 262 1.36 21.03 25.20
C GLY A 262 0.88 22.46 25.45
N ASP A 263 -0.11 22.65 26.33
CA ASP A 263 -0.58 23.96 26.82
C ASP A 263 -0.07 24.30 28.24
N GLY A 264 0.88 23.50 28.74
CA GLY A 264 1.43 23.60 30.09
C GLY A 264 0.66 22.81 31.14
N THR A 265 -0.39 22.07 30.75
CA THR A 265 -1.11 21.12 31.61
C THR A 265 -0.77 19.66 31.29
N SER A 266 -1.09 18.75 32.21
CA SER A 266 -0.71 17.34 32.12
C SER A 266 -1.83 16.41 32.56
N GLY A 267 -1.86 15.19 32.03
CA GLY A 267 -2.79 14.12 32.39
C GLY A 267 -2.09 12.80 32.68
N THR A 268 -2.84 11.81 33.15
CA THR A 268 -2.35 10.43 33.39
C THR A 268 -3.42 9.41 33.06
N GLY A 269 -3.00 8.20 32.69
CA GLY A 269 -3.90 7.08 32.40
C GLY A 269 -4.05 6.82 30.90
N VAL A 270 -4.74 5.73 30.58
CA VAL A 270 -4.92 5.25 29.20
C VAL A 270 -5.81 6.20 28.40
N SER A 271 -6.87 6.73 29.01
CA SER A 271 -7.86 7.55 28.30
C SER A 271 -8.24 8.82 29.08
N PRO A 272 -7.33 9.79 29.25
CA PRO A 272 -7.67 11.07 29.84
C PRO A 272 -8.43 11.96 28.84
N SER A 273 -9.15 12.94 29.36
CA SER A 273 -9.73 14.03 28.57
C SER A 273 -9.12 15.37 28.98
N HIS A 274 -9.09 16.32 28.04
CA HIS A 274 -8.55 17.66 28.26
C HIS A 274 -9.33 18.71 27.48
N THR A 275 -9.44 19.92 28.03
CA THR A 275 -10.15 21.04 27.38
C THR A 275 -9.15 22.14 27.01
N TYR A 276 -8.96 22.37 25.72
CA TYR A 276 -8.19 23.51 25.24
C TYR A 276 -9.07 24.75 25.12
N THR A 277 -8.73 25.83 25.83
CA THR A 277 -9.60 27.03 25.94
C THR A 277 -9.17 28.21 25.07
N GLU A 278 -7.98 28.14 24.48
CA GLU A 278 -7.45 29.17 23.60
C GLU A 278 -7.20 28.58 22.20
N ASN A 279 -7.28 29.42 21.18
CA ASN A 279 -6.94 29.00 19.83
C ASN A 279 -5.42 28.79 19.72
N GLY A 280 -4.99 27.74 19.02
CA GLY A 280 -3.58 27.41 18.85
C GLY A 280 -3.38 25.98 18.34
N SER A 281 -2.14 25.68 17.95
CA SER A 281 -1.69 24.31 17.68
C SER A 281 -0.97 23.76 18.90
N TYR A 282 -1.37 22.59 19.37
CA TYR A 282 -0.83 21.92 20.55
C TYR A 282 -0.27 20.55 20.15
N GLN A 283 0.86 20.16 20.76
CA GLN A 283 1.45 18.84 20.60
C GLN A 283 1.27 18.08 21.92
N ALA A 284 0.27 17.21 21.97
CA ALA A 284 0.05 16.37 23.13
C ALA A 284 1.01 15.18 23.08
N THR A 285 1.92 15.10 24.07
CA THR A 285 2.94 14.06 24.16
C THR A 285 2.52 13.00 25.15
N LEU A 286 2.35 11.76 24.68
CA LEU A 286 2.21 10.58 25.52
C LEU A 286 3.59 10.03 25.86
N THR A 287 3.84 9.72 27.13
CA THR A 287 4.97 8.90 27.58
C THR A 287 4.41 7.63 28.23
N VAL A 288 4.88 6.47 27.76
CA VAL A 288 4.54 5.15 28.31
C VAL A 288 5.81 4.56 28.93
N THR A 289 5.69 4.03 30.15
CA THR A 289 6.82 3.41 30.87
C THR A 289 6.39 2.16 31.63
N ASP A 290 7.22 1.13 31.56
CA ASP A 290 7.12 -0.14 32.30
C ASP A 290 7.71 -0.04 33.74
N GLY A 291 8.33 1.10 34.08
CA GLY A 291 9.01 1.35 35.35
C GLY A 291 10.55 1.37 35.25
N GLU A 292 11.13 0.88 34.15
CA GLU A 292 12.56 0.85 33.87
C GLU A 292 12.92 1.64 32.60
N LEU A 293 12.19 1.40 31.51
CA LEU A 293 12.31 2.07 30.23
C LEU A 293 11.03 2.82 29.87
N SER A 294 11.14 3.69 28.86
CA SER A 294 10.00 4.49 28.41
C SER A 294 10.10 4.82 26.93
N SER A 295 8.95 4.99 26.28
CA SER A 295 8.84 5.57 24.95
C SER A 295 7.83 6.71 24.94
N THR A 296 7.94 7.56 23.91
CA THR A 296 7.09 8.74 23.74
C THR A 296 6.52 8.81 22.34
N THR A 297 5.30 9.30 22.20
CA THR A 297 4.67 9.63 20.92
C THR A 297 3.86 10.92 21.04
N ILE A 298 3.55 11.57 19.92
CA ILE A 298 2.89 12.88 19.86
C ILE A 298 1.60 12.76 19.05
N VAL A 299 0.55 13.46 19.49
CA VAL A 299 -0.65 13.75 18.69
C VAL A 299 -0.86 15.26 18.61
N SER A 300 -1.02 15.77 17.38
CA SER A 300 -1.26 17.19 17.13
C SER A 300 -2.73 17.54 17.30
N ILE A 301 -3.02 18.64 17.98
CA ILE A 301 -4.38 19.18 18.16
C ILE A 301 -4.41 20.62 17.64
N PHE A 302 -5.41 20.96 16.83
CA PHE A 302 -5.63 22.34 16.37
C PHE A 302 -6.91 22.93 16.92
N VAL A 303 -6.78 24.02 17.66
CA VAL A 303 -7.91 24.75 18.22
C VAL A 303 -8.09 26.05 17.45
N GLY A 304 -9.18 26.14 16.70
CA GLY A 304 -9.45 27.26 15.81
C GLY A 304 -10.71 27.07 14.98
N ASP A 305 -10.89 27.95 13.99
CA ASP A 305 -11.95 27.76 13.01
C ASP A 305 -11.60 26.55 12.14
N VAL A 306 -12.54 25.63 11.95
CA VAL A 306 -12.41 24.47 11.05
C VAL A 306 -13.28 24.72 9.83
N ALA A 307 -12.82 24.32 8.64
CA ALA A 307 -13.61 24.43 7.43
C ALA A 307 -14.80 23.48 7.52
N GLU A 308 -16.01 24.02 7.57
CA GLU A 308 -17.22 23.21 7.42
C GLU A 308 -17.19 22.52 6.04
N ARG A 309 -17.48 21.22 6.01
CA ARG A 309 -17.62 20.49 4.75
C ARG A 309 -18.82 21.04 3.99
N VAL A 310 -18.58 21.56 2.79
CA VAL A 310 -19.60 22.16 1.93
C VAL A 310 -19.83 21.30 0.69
N ASP A 311 -20.90 21.60 -0.05
CA ASP A 311 -21.18 20.97 -1.34
C ASP A 311 -20.10 21.31 -2.37
N ASN A 312 -19.88 22.60 -2.59
CA ASN A 312 -18.89 23.12 -3.53
C ASN A 312 -17.75 23.87 -2.79
N PRO A 313 -16.51 23.36 -2.81
CA PRO A 313 -15.40 23.95 -2.05
C PRO A 313 -14.94 25.30 -2.59
N PHE A 314 -15.29 25.66 -3.82
CA PHE A 314 -14.83 26.85 -4.53
C PHE A 314 -15.68 28.09 -4.22
N VAL A 315 -16.88 27.94 -3.65
CA VAL A 315 -17.79 29.06 -3.40
C VAL A 315 -17.45 29.80 -2.11
N GLY A 316 -17.36 31.13 -2.21
CA GLY A 316 -17.30 32.03 -1.04
C GLY A 316 -15.96 32.05 -0.32
N VAL A 317 -14.89 31.58 -0.95
CA VAL A 317 -13.54 31.49 -0.35
C VAL A 317 -12.50 32.20 -1.20
N LYS A 318 -11.43 32.67 -0.54
CA LYS A 318 -10.22 33.15 -1.20
C LYS A 318 -9.37 31.95 -1.63
N TYR A 319 -8.93 31.92 -2.88
CA TYR A 319 -8.11 30.81 -3.37
C TYR A 319 -6.63 31.08 -3.07
N TYR A 320 -5.89 30.00 -2.86
CA TYR A 320 -4.44 30.01 -2.80
C TYR A 320 -3.83 30.54 -4.10
N VAL A 321 -2.75 31.29 -4.03
CA VAL A 321 -1.94 31.65 -5.20
C VAL A 321 -0.54 31.10 -4.98
N ASP A 322 -0.07 30.22 -5.86
CA ASP A 322 1.29 29.69 -5.76
C ASP A 322 2.32 30.83 -5.95
N PRO A 323 3.11 31.19 -4.93
CA PRO A 323 4.06 32.29 -5.04
C PRO A 323 5.19 31.98 -6.04
N ILE A 324 5.51 30.70 -6.29
CA ILE A 324 6.57 30.30 -7.21
C ILE A 324 6.11 30.53 -8.65
N TRP A 325 4.97 29.97 -9.04
CA TRP A 325 4.38 30.22 -10.35
C TRP A 325 4.05 31.70 -10.56
N SER A 326 3.42 32.34 -9.56
CA SER A 326 3.02 33.76 -9.62
C SER A 326 4.21 34.67 -9.91
N ALA A 327 5.36 34.44 -9.26
CA ALA A 327 6.57 35.21 -9.49
C ALA A 327 7.15 35.01 -10.90
N LYS A 328 7.10 33.79 -11.46
CA LYS A 328 7.52 33.52 -12.85
C LYS A 328 6.60 34.23 -13.84
N ALA A 329 5.29 34.11 -13.66
CA ALA A 329 4.30 34.77 -14.51
C ALA A 329 4.46 36.30 -14.46
N ALA A 330 4.56 36.90 -13.27
CA ALA A 330 4.74 38.35 -13.09
C ALA A 330 6.03 38.89 -13.72
N ALA A 331 7.07 38.05 -13.88
CA ALA A 331 8.31 38.45 -14.53
C ALA A 331 8.19 38.56 -16.06
N GLU A 332 7.17 37.96 -16.66
CA GLU A 332 6.93 37.99 -18.10
C GLU A 332 6.09 39.19 -18.54
N PRO A 333 6.25 39.67 -19.79
CA PRO A 333 5.41 40.73 -20.35
C PRO A 333 3.91 40.42 -20.22
N ASN A 334 3.16 41.34 -19.62
CA ASN A 334 1.72 41.24 -19.34
C ASN A 334 1.32 40.07 -18.40
N GLY A 335 2.27 39.35 -17.80
CA GLY A 335 1.95 38.25 -16.89
C GLY A 335 1.35 38.71 -15.56
N ASP A 336 1.58 39.96 -15.14
CA ASP A 336 0.89 40.61 -14.01
C ASP A 336 -0.65 40.60 -14.14
N LEU A 337 -1.18 40.44 -15.35
CA LEU A 337 -2.62 40.35 -15.59
C LEU A 337 -3.23 39.03 -15.09
N ILE A 338 -2.40 37.99 -14.91
CA ILE A 338 -2.87 36.66 -14.52
C ILE A 338 -2.16 36.07 -13.30
N SER A 339 -1.02 36.63 -12.87
CA SER A 339 -0.18 36.06 -11.81
C SER A 339 -0.87 36.01 -10.45
N GLY A 340 -1.97 36.75 -10.25
CA GLY A 340 -2.77 36.75 -9.03
C GLY A 340 -3.87 35.68 -8.95
N TYR A 341 -3.96 34.76 -9.92
CA TYR A 341 -4.95 33.68 -9.92
C TYR A 341 -4.37 32.36 -9.40
N ASN A 342 -5.26 31.51 -8.87
CA ASN A 342 -4.90 30.18 -8.41
C ASN A 342 -4.49 29.27 -9.56
N THR A 343 -3.47 28.47 -9.33
CA THR A 343 -3.09 27.29 -10.12
C THR A 343 -2.95 26.10 -9.18
N ALA A 344 -3.16 24.88 -9.67
CA ALA A 344 -2.89 23.69 -8.88
C ALA A 344 -1.39 23.48 -8.67
N VAL A 345 -1.02 22.92 -7.52
CA VAL A 345 0.34 22.45 -7.24
C VAL A 345 0.45 20.97 -7.63
N TRP A 346 1.41 20.60 -8.47
CA TRP A 346 1.54 19.23 -8.97
C TRP A 346 2.46 18.40 -8.08
N MET A 347 1.94 17.32 -7.49
CA MET A 347 2.75 16.28 -6.86
C MET A 347 3.09 15.24 -7.93
N ASP A 348 3.90 15.59 -8.93
CA ASP A 348 4.17 14.75 -10.11
C ASP A 348 5.23 13.67 -9.89
N ARG A 349 5.67 13.47 -8.65
CA ARG A 349 6.65 12.46 -8.20
C ARG A 349 6.77 12.50 -6.68
N ILE A 350 7.34 11.47 -6.06
CA ILE A 350 7.68 11.43 -4.62
C ILE A 350 8.50 12.65 -4.20
N GLY A 351 9.50 13.04 -5.02
CA GLY A 351 10.34 14.19 -4.75
C GLY A 351 9.56 15.50 -4.58
N ALA A 352 8.47 15.71 -5.32
CA ALA A 352 7.68 16.95 -5.30
C ALA A 352 7.01 17.23 -3.95
N ILE A 353 6.83 16.20 -3.12
CA ILE A 353 6.25 16.32 -1.78
C ILE A 353 7.15 17.19 -0.88
N THR A 354 8.48 17.16 -1.09
CA THR A 354 9.46 17.82 -0.21
C THR A 354 10.41 18.79 -0.94
N ASP A 355 10.62 18.64 -2.24
CA ASP A 355 11.49 19.51 -3.03
C ASP A 355 10.97 20.95 -3.08
N GLY A 356 11.90 21.92 -3.11
CA GLY A 356 11.54 23.33 -3.08
C GLY A 356 10.90 23.71 -1.73
N ILE A 357 9.65 24.18 -1.77
CA ILE A 357 8.86 24.40 -0.54
C ILE A 357 7.99 23.18 -0.18
N GLY A 358 7.87 22.19 -1.08
CA GLY A 358 7.08 20.98 -0.90
C GLY A 358 5.58 21.22 -0.63
N LEU A 359 4.81 20.15 -0.49
CA LEU A 359 3.37 20.23 -0.22
C LEU A 359 3.08 21.00 1.08
N ARG A 360 3.87 20.72 2.12
CA ARG A 360 3.73 21.36 3.44
C ARG A 360 3.98 22.87 3.36
N GLY A 361 5.01 23.31 2.64
CA GLY A 361 5.28 24.74 2.47
C GLY A 361 4.21 25.47 1.65
N HIS A 362 3.61 24.80 0.65
CA HIS A 362 2.47 25.37 -0.08
C HIS A 362 1.23 25.55 0.82
N LEU A 363 0.92 24.59 1.70
CA LEU A 363 -0.17 24.71 2.67
C LEU A 363 0.12 25.77 3.74
N ASP A 364 1.37 25.88 4.19
CA ASP A 364 1.80 26.96 5.09
C ASP A 364 1.60 28.34 4.45
N GLU A 365 2.01 28.51 3.19
CA GLU A 365 1.78 29.72 2.43
C GLU A 365 0.28 29.99 2.24
N ALA A 366 -0.55 28.96 2.05
CA ALA A 366 -2.00 29.12 1.98
C ALA A 366 -2.58 29.71 3.28
N LEU A 367 -2.08 29.29 4.44
CA LEU A 367 -2.43 29.91 5.73
C LEU A 367 -1.96 31.36 5.81
N GLU A 368 -0.72 31.66 5.40
CA GLU A 368 -0.18 33.03 5.39
C GLU A 368 -1.01 33.97 4.49
N GLN A 369 -1.46 33.46 3.36
CA GLN A 369 -2.34 34.18 2.44
C GLN A 369 -3.78 34.31 2.97
N ASN A 370 -4.15 33.66 4.08
CA ASN A 370 -5.54 33.49 4.51
C ASN A 370 -6.41 32.93 3.37
N ALA A 371 -5.88 31.96 2.63
CA ALA A 371 -6.63 31.23 1.62
C ALA A 371 -7.57 30.23 2.31
N GLY A 372 -8.82 30.19 1.84
CA GLY A 372 -9.81 29.21 2.28
C GLY A 372 -9.88 27.96 1.39
N MET A 373 -9.13 27.94 0.28
CA MET A 373 -9.04 26.80 -0.63
C MET A 373 -7.62 26.66 -1.18
N PHE A 374 -7.11 25.43 -1.18
CA PHE A 374 -5.85 25.01 -1.77
C PHE A 374 -6.12 23.85 -2.74
N MET A 375 -5.47 23.84 -3.90
CA MET A 375 -5.68 22.81 -4.93
C MET A 375 -4.35 22.18 -5.33
N PHE A 376 -4.30 20.85 -5.34
CA PHE A 376 -3.12 20.09 -5.78
C PHE A 376 -3.51 18.89 -6.63
N VAL A 377 -2.53 18.34 -7.34
CA VAL A 377 -2.70 17.19 -8.25
C VAL A 377 -1.93 16.00 -7.67
N VAL A 378 -2.65 14.89 -7.47
CA VAL A 378 -2.10 13.55 -7.21
C VAL A 378 -1.85 12.92 -8.58
N TYR A 379 -0.60 12.63 -8.93
CA TYR A 379 -0.21 12.23 -10.28
C TYR A 379 1.10 11.44 -10.28
N ASP A 380 1.11 10.24 -9.69
CA ASP A 380 2.32 9.40 -9.66
C ASP A 380 2.00 7.90 -9.72
N LEU A 381 0.90 7.51 -10.36
CA LEU A 381 0.55 6.11 -10.54
C LEU A 381 1.70 5.27 -11.14
N PRO A 382 1.84 3.99 -10.73
CA PRO A 382 2.71 3.05 -11.43
C PRO A 382 2.32 2.92 -12.91
N ASN A 383 3.33 2.94 -13.79
CA ASN A 383 3.15 2.99 -15.25
C ASN A 383 2.31 4.22 -15.71
N ARG A 384 2.43 5.36 -15.01
CA ARG A 384 1.76 6.64 -15.36
C ARG A 384 1.84 6.94 -16.85
N ASP A 385 0.83 7.60 -17.40
CA ASP A 385 0.78 8.01 -18.81
C ASP A 385 1.04 6.82 -19.74
N CYS A 386 0.44 5.66 -19.44
CA CYS A 386 0.77 4.38 -20.06
C CYS A 386 0.64 4.35 -21.61
N ALA A 387 -0.08 5.30 -22.20
CA ALA A 387 -0.22 5.44 -23.63
C ALA A 387 0.76 6.45 -24.24
N ALA A 388 1.49 7.22 -23.45
CA ALA A 388 2.56 8.08 -23.92
C ALA A 388 3.63 7.26 -24.64
N LEU A 389 4.30 7.87 -25.62
CA LEU A 389 5.42 7.22 -26.30
C LEU A 389 6.66 7.20 -25.42
N ALA A 390 6.74 8.14 -24.48
CA ALA A 390 7.69 8.12 -23.38
C ALA A 390 7.07 8.74 -22.12
N SER A 391 6.73 7.90 -21.15
CA SER A 391 6.22 8.36 -19.86
C SER A 391 7.34 8.94 -19.00
N ASN A 392 7.00 9.98 -18.23
CA ASN A 392 7.86 10.59 -17.22
C ASN A 392 7.62 10.01 -15.81
N GLY A 393 6.75 9.01 -15.66
CA GLY A 393 6.42 8.40 -14.36
C GLY A 393 7.59 7.61 -13.78
N GLU A 394 7.88 7.80 -12.49
CA GLU A 394 9.02 7.15 -11.83
C GLU A 394 8.71 5.76 -11.25
N LEU A 395 7.42 5.41 -11.14
CA LEU A 395 6.95 4.15 -10.58
C LEU A 395 6.57 3.16 -11.68
N ARG A 396 7.02 1.91 -11.51
CA ARG A 396 6.75 0.80 -12.45
C ARG A 396 6.15 -0.39 -11.72
N ILE A 397 5.08 -0.97 -12.25
CA ILE A 397 4.36 -2.08 -11.61
C ILE A 397 5.28 -3.29 -11.37
N ASP A 398 6.14 -3.60 -12.32
CA ASP A 398 7.12 -4.70 -12.25
C ASP A 398 8.30 -4.43 -11.32
N GLU A 399 8.42 -3.21 -10.79
CA GLU A 399 9.45 -2.77 -9.86
C GLU A 399 8.88 -2.37 -8.49
N ASN A 400 7.83 -3.07 -8.06
CA ASN A 400 7.13 -2.81 -6.78
C ASN A 400 6.49 -1.40 -6.71
N GLY A 401 6.18 -0.81 -7.87
CA GLY A 401 5.68 0.56 -7.97
C GLY A 401 4.41 0.81 -7.17
N PHE A 402 3.49 -0.16 -7.09
CA PHE A 402 2.27 0.00 -6.30
C PHE A 402 2.54 0.17 -4.80
N GLN A 403 3.40 -0.66 -4.21
CA GLN A 403 3.75 -0.52 -2.80
C GLN A 403 4.48 0.81 -2.53
N ARG A 404 5.36 1.23 -3.45
CA ARG A 404 6.03 2.54 -3.37
C ARG A 404 5.04 3.69 -3.48
N TYR A 405 4.06 3.60 -4.38
CA TYR A 405 2.98 4.59 -4.49
C TYR A 405 2.18 4.71 -3.18
N GLN A 406 1.95 3.59 -2.48
CA GLN A 406 1.28 3.61 -1.18
C GLN A 406 2.16 4.25 -0.10
N ASP A 407 3.38 3.73 0.10
CA ASP A 407 4.22 4.04 1.26
C ASP A 407 5.05 5.33 1.10
N GLU A 408 5.53 5.60 -0.11
CA GLU A 408 6.47 6.69 -0.40
C GLU A 408 5.76 7.92 -0.97
N TYR A 409 4.56 7.76 -1.55
CA TYR A 409 3.84 8.85 -2.22
C TYR A 409 2.53 9.23 -1.51
N ILE A 410 1.54 8.33 -1.44
CA ILE A 410 0.24 8.64 -0.84
C ILE A 410 0.33 8.81 0.68
N ALA A 411 1.05 7.94 1.40
CA ALA A 411 1.15 8.03 2.85
C ALA A 411 1.74 9.37 3.34
N PRO A 412 2.86 9.89 2.78
CA PRO A 412 3.38 11.21 3.14
C PRO A 412 2.45 12.37 2.75
N ILE A 413 1.73 12.29 1.62
CA ILE A 413 0.72 13.28 1.26
C ILE A 413 -0.37 13.32 2.33
N VAL A 414 -0.91 12.16 2.70
CA VAL A 414 -1.96 12.00 3.72
C VAL A 414 -1.49 12.52 5.07
N GLU A 415 -0.26 12.22 5.49
CA GLU A 415 0.34 12.77 6.70
C GLU A 415 0.34 14.31 6.71
N ILE A 416 0.69 14.93 5.58
CA ILE A 416 0.74 16.38 5.46
C ILE A 416 -0.67 16.99 5.45
N VAL A 417 -1.57 16.48 4.62
CA VAL A 417 -2.91 17.09 4.45
C VAL A 417 -3.85 16.81 5.61
N SER A 418 -3.60 15.77 6.40
CA SER A 418 -4.36 15.46 7.62
C SER A 418 -3.91 16.24 8.85
N ASP A 419 -2.81 17.01 8.75
CA ASP A 419 -2.33 17.85 9.84
C ASP A 419 -3.46 18.83 10.26
N PRO A 420 -3.93 18.75 11.52
CA PRO A 420 -5.02 19.60 12.01
C PRO A 420 -4.78 21.10 11.81
N LYS A 421 -3.52 21.53 11.68
CA LYS A 421 -3.14 22.90 11.31
C LYS A 421 -3.83 23.41 10.04
N TYR A 422 -4.14 22.53 9.08
CA TYR A 422 -4.76 22.89 7.80
C TYR A 422 -6.27 22.63 7.76
N SER A 423 -6.88 22.25 8.88
CA SER A 423 -8.31 21.92 8.98
C SER A 423 -9.24 23.08 8.57
N ASN A 424 -8.74 24.31 8.54
CA ASN A 424 -9.46 25.51 8.10
C ASN A 424 -9.37 25.79 6.59
N ILE A 425 -8.58 25.01 5.84
CA ILE A 425 -8.45 25.11 4.38
C ILE A 425 -9.29 24.01 3.74
N ARG A 426 -10.07 24.35 2.71
CA ARG A 426 -10.67 23.35 1.81
C ARG A 426 -9.60 22.86 0.85
N ILE A 427 -9.18 21.61 0.97
CA ILE A 427 -8.10 21.07 0.16
C ILE A 427 -8.71 20.26 -1.00
N VAL A 428 -8.55 20.75 -2.22
CA VAL A 428 -9.02 20.09 -3.45
C VAL A 428 -7.90 19.21 -4.02
N ALA A 429 -8.17 17.93 -4.17
CA ALA A 429 -7.25 16.95 -4.76
C ALA A 429 -7.75 16.53 -6.14
N ILE A 430 -6.98 16.85 -7.19
CA ILE A 430 -7.20 16.32 -8.53
C ILE A 430 -6.54 14.95 -8.62
N ILE A 431 -7.31 13.91 -8.92
CA ILE A 431 -6.86 12.52 -8.82
C ILE A 431 -6.47 11.98 -10.19
N GLU A 432 -5.16 11.76 -10.34
CA GLU A 432 -4.49 10.94 -11.35
C GLU A 432 -4.94 11.26 -12.78
N VAL A 433 -4.42 12.38 -13.30
CA VAL A 433 -4.58 12.78 -14.71
C VAL A 433 -4.04 11.68 -15.65
N ASP A 434 -4.63 11.53 -16.83
CA ASP A 434 -4.15 10.60 -17.87
C ASP A 434 -4.03 9.12 -17.40
N SER A 435 -5.00 8.68 -16.58
CA SER A 435 -5.03 7.34 -15.99
C SER A 435 -6.15 6.45 -16.53
N LEU A 436 -7.29 6.35 -15.83
CA LEU A 436 -8.43 5.47 -16.14
C LEU A 436 -8.95 5.57 -17.58
N PRO A 437 -8.99 6.75 -18.24
CA PRO A 437 -9.38 6.84 -19.65
C PRO A 437 -8.56 5.93 -20.58
N ASN A 438 -7.28 5.69 -20.27
CA ASN A 438 -6.43 4.77 -21.05
C ASN A 438 -6.90 3.32 -21.00
N LEU A 439 -7.52 2.89 -19.91
CA LEU A 439 -8.06 1.53 -19.77
C LEU A 439 -9.29 1.30 -20.67
N VAL A 440 -9.86 2.37 -21.24
CA VAL A 440 -10.96 2.30 -22.20
C VAL A 440 -10.44 2.20 -23.62
N THR A 441 -9.47 3.05 -23.99
CA THR A 441 -9.12 3.25 -25.40
C THR A 441 -7.75 2.69 -25.80
N ASN A 442 -6.84 2.49 -24.85
CA ASN A 442 -5.41 2.29 -25.13
C ASN A 442 -4.85 0.97 -24.60
N LEU A 443 -5.70 -0.02 -24.28
CA LEU A 443 -5.26 -1.35 -23.82
C LEU A 443 -4.41 -2.14 -24.83
N SER A 444 -4.34 -1.69 -26.09
CA SER A 444 -3.39 -2.23 -27.06
C SER A 444 -1.93 -1.88 -26.75
N GLU A 445 -1.69 -0.82 -25.98
CA GLU A 445 -0.36 -0.43 -25.51
C GLU A 445 0.07 -1.33 -24.34
N SER A 446 1.32 -1.79 -24.38
CA SER A 446 1.81 -2.77 -23.39
C SER A 446 1.75 -2.25 -21.96
N ASP A 447 2.10 -0.98 -21.76
CA ASP A 447 2.10 -0.37 -20.43
C ASP A 447 0.66 -0.19 -19.92
N CYS A 448 -0.30 0.15 -20.80
CA CYS A 448 -1.71 0.24 -20.41
C CYS A 448 -2.32 -1.12 -20.11
N SER A 449 -1.96 -2.16 -20.87
CA SER A 449 -2.36 -3.53 -20.55
C SER A 449 -1.79 -4.00 -19.21
N GLN A 450 -0.60 -3.55 -18.81
CA GLN A 450 -0.05 -3.83 -17.48
C GLN A 450 -0.78 -3.02 -16.40
N ALA A 451 -1.10 -1.75 -16.68
CA ALA A 451 -1.81 -0.85 -15.77
C ALA A 451 -3.29 -1.24 -15.51
N ASP A 452 -3.90 -2.08 -16.34
CA ASP A 452 -5.22 -2.70 -16.04
C ASP A 452 -5.12 -3.91 -15.09
N GLY A 453 -3.89 -4.37 -14.80
CA GLY A 453 -3.61 -5.50 -13.90
C GLY A 453 -3.53 -5.13 -12.42
N PRO A 454 -3.24 -6.10 -11.54
CA PRO A 454 -3.07 -5.88 -10.11
C PRO A 454 -1.94 -4.88 -9.80
N GLY A 455 -2.20 -3.96 -8.87
CA GLY A 455 -1.31 -2.85 -8.55
C GLY A 455 -1.29 -1.73 -9.61
N GLY A 456 -2.15 -1.82 -10.61
CA GLY A 456 -2.33 -0.80 -11.65
C GLY A 456 -3.30 0.30 -11.25
N TYR A 457 -3.85 1.00 -12.25
CA TYR A 457 -4.59 2.26 -12.05
C TYR A 457 -5.83 2.12 -11.16
N ARG A 458 -6.58 1.01 -11.29
CA ARG A 458 -7.78 0.77 -10.47
C ARG A 458 -7.43 0.67 -8.99
N ASP A 459 -6.37 -0.07 -8.66
CA ASP A 459 -5.93 -0.31 -7.29
C ASP A 459 -5.31 0.96 -6.69
N GLY A 460 -4.47 1.66 -7.45
CA GLY A 460 -3.86 2.93 -7.06
C GLY A 460 -4.87 4.03 -6.74
N ILE A 461 -5.84 4.26 -7.64
CA ILE A 461 -6.87 5.28 -7.44
C ILE A 461 -7.80 4.91 -6.30
N THR A 462 -8.21 3.63 -6.21
CA THR A 462 -9.03 3.16 -5.08
C THR A 462 -8.31 3.40 -3.74
N TYR A 463 -7.02 3.08 -3.66
CA TYR A 463 -6.22 3.31 -2.47
C TYR A 463 -6.13 4.79 -2.10
N ALA A 464 -5.77 5.66 -3.05
CA ALA A 464 -5.64 7.10 -2.81
C ALA A 464 -6.97 7.70 -2.32
N LEU A 465 -8.09 7.35 -2.96
CA LEU A 465 -9.42 7.80 -2.54
C LEU A 465 -9.81 7.27 -1.15
N ASN A 466 -9.49 6.01 -0.84
CA ASN A 466 -9.76 5.44 0.49
C ASN A 466 -9.01 6.18 1.60
N GLN A 467 -7.77 6.61 1.36
CA GLN A 467 -6.99 7.37 2.33
C GLN A 467 -7.49 8.82 2.44
N LEU A 468 -7.63 9.52 1.31
CA LEU A 468 -8.01 10.93 1.28
C LEU A 468 -9.43 11.17 1.81
N SER A 469 -10.36 10.25 1.56
CA SER A 469 -11.75 10.37 2.03
C SER A 469 -11.91 10.22 3.55
N GLN A 470 -10.87 9.86 4.29
CA GLN A 470 -10.89 9.88 5.76
C GLN A 470 -10.69 11.28 6.36
N ILE A 471 -10.34 12.26 5.53
CA ILE A 471 -10.00 13.62 5.96
C ILE A 471 -11.14 14.57 5.56
N ASP A 472 -11.79 15.19 6.56
CA ASP A 472 -13.06 15.90 6.36
C ASP A 472 -12.99 17.13 5.44
N ASN A 473 -11.86 17.82 5.39
CA ASN A 473 -11.65 19.02 4.58
C ASN A 473 -11.02 18.73 3.21
N ILE A 474 -10.92 17.46 2.79
CA ILE A 474 -10.45 17.06 1.46
C ILE A 474 -11.63 16.89 0.48
N TYR A 475 -11.44 17.40 -0.73
CA TYR A 475 -12.39 17.36 -1.83
C TYR A 475 -11.74 16.74 -3.07
N SER A 476 -12.04 15.46 -3.34
CA SER A 476 -11.42 14.72 -4.44
C SER A 476 -12.22 14.85 -5.73
N TYR A 477 -11.55 15.23 -6.82
CA TYR A 477 -12.10 15.25 -8.18
C TYR A 477 -11.29 14.32 -9.08
N VAL A 478 -11.93 13.29 -9.63
CA VAL A 478 -11.26 12.29 -10.46
C VAL A 478 -11.18 12.77 -11.91
N ASP A 479 -10.01 12.64 -12.52
CA ASP A 479 -9.83 13.03 -13.92
C ASP A 479 -10.61 12.12 -14.88
N ILE A 480 -11.24 12.75 -15.88
CA ILE A 480 -12.04 12.06 -16.91
C ILE A 480 -11.55 12.41 -18.32
N ALA A 481 -10.27 12.72 -18.47
CA ALA A 481 -9.68 13.21 -19.72
C ALA A 481 -10.41 14.46 -20.26
N HIS A 482 -10.91 14.42 -21.49
CA HIS A 482 -11.60 15.52 -22.16
C HIS A 482 -12.51 14.99 -23.28
N SER A 483 -13.38 15.86 -23.81
CA SER A 483 -14.36 15.48 -24.84
C SER A 483 -13.72 14.90 -26.11
N GLY A 484 -12.52 15.37 -26.48
CA GLY A 484 -11.75 14.88 -27.62
C GLY A 484 -11.14 13.49 -27.45
N TRP A 485 -11.39 12.82 -26.32
CA TRP A 485 -10.94 11.47 -26.03
C TRP A 485 -12.12 10.55 -25.71
N LEU A 486 -12.89 10.88 -24.67
CA LEU A 486 -14.03 10.05 -24.22
C LEU A 486 -15.38 10.50 -24.79
N GLY A 487 -15.41 11.45 -25.72
CA GLY A 487 -16.67 11.99 -26.25
C GLY A 487 -17.39 11.13 -27.30
N TRP A 488 -16.75 10.13 -27.89
CA TRP A 488 -17.49 9.16 -28.73
C TRP A 488 -18.41 8.31 -27.86
N SER A 489 -19.66 8.13 -28.28
CA SER A 489 -20.68 7.38 -27.51
C SER A 489 -20.20 6.05 -26.91
N ASP A 490 -19.46 5.23 -27.66
CA ASP A 490 -18.90 3.96 -27.14
C ASP A 490 -17.84 4.20 -26.04
N ASN A 491 -16.92 5.16 -26.24
CA ASN A 491 -15.90 5.52 -25.26
C ASN A 491 -16.52 6.15 -24.01
N PHE A 492 -17.52 7.01 -24.20
CA PHE A 492 -18.25 7.68 -23.12
C PHE A 492 -18.95 6.66 -22.23
N ALA A 493 -19.71 5.74 -22.84
CA ALA A 493 -20.45 4.70 -22.11
C ALA A 493 -19.51 3.69 -21.44
N ALA A 494 -18.37 3.35 -22.05
CA ALA A 494 -17.38 2.47 -21.45
C ALA A 494 -16.63 3.16 -20.30
N GLY A 495 -16.17 4.40 -20.49
CA GLY A 495 -15.43 5.19 -19.51
C GLY A 495 -16.26 5.53 -18.28
N SER A 496 -17.50 5.99 -18.46
CA SER A 496 -18.40 6.30 -17.35
C SER A 496 -18.65 5.09 -16.45
N ARG A 497 -18.91 3.91 -17.04
CA ARG A 497 -19.07 2.66 -16.28
C ARG A 497 -17.80 2.23 -15.58
N LEU A 498 -16.66 2.24 -16.30
CA LEU A 498 -15.36 1.84 -15.74
C LEU A 498 -15.00 2.69 -14.52
N ILE A 499 -15.13 4.01 -14.64
CA ILE A 499 -14.78 4.94 -13.58
C ILE A 499 -15.79 4.83 -12.43
N ALA A 500 -17.10 4.72 -12.72
CA ALA A 500 -18.11 4.49 -11.67
C ALA A 500 -17.85 3.20 -10.87
N ASP A 501 -17.39 2.12 -11.52
CA ASP A 501 -17.06 0.86 -10.85
C ASP A 501 -15.86 1.02 -9.91
N VAL A 502 -14.83 1.79 -10.29
CA VAL A 502 -13.70 2.14 -9.41
C VAL A 502 -14.20 2.91 -8.19
N ILE A 503 -15.02 3.95 -8.39
CA ILE A 503 -15.55 4.75 -7.28
C ILE A 503 -16.40 3.91 -6.32
N LYS A 504 -17.31 3.09 -6.86
CA LYS A 504 -18.13 2.17 -6.05
C LYS A 504 -17.30 1.11 -5.30
N GLY A 505 -16.10 0.81 -5.77
CA GLY A 505 -15.17 -0.12 -5.14
C GLY A 505 -14.42 0.46 -3.93
N THR A 506 -14.45 1.78 -3.73
CA THR A 506 -13.87 2.44 -2.55
C THR A 506 -14.68 2.16 -1.29
N ASP A 507 -14.06 2.33 -0.12
CA ASP A 507 -14.65 2.01 1.19
C ASP A 507 -15.90 2.87 1.49
N LYS A 508 -15.96 4.09 0.95
CA LYS A 508 -17.10 5.02 1.09
C LYS A 508 -17.91 5.17 -0.21
N GLY A 509 -17.62 4.39 -1.25
CA GLY A 509 -18.34 4.47 -2.54
C GLY A 509 -18.33 5.88 -3.12
N TRP A 510 -19.51 6.41 -3.47
CA TRP A 510 -19.65 7.77 -4.01
C TRP A 510 -19.27 8.87 -3.01
N ASP A 511 -19.30 8.61 -1.69
CA ASP A 511 -18.90 9.59 -0.68
C ASP A 511 -17.37 9.76 -0.59
N SER A 512 -16.60 8.96 -1.33
CA SER A 512 -15.15 9.07 -1.45
C SER A 512 -14.69 10.21 -2.36
N ILE A 513 -15.60 10.79 -3.16
CA ILE A 513 -15.30 11.88 -4.10
C ILE A 513 -16.31 13.02 -3.99
N ASN A 514 -15.95 14.18 -4.51
CA ASN A 514 -16.83 15.33 -4.67
C ASN A 514 -17.26 15.54 -6.13
N GLY A 515 -16.48 15.02 -7.08
CA GLY A 515 -16.76 15.27 -8.48
C GLY A 515 -15.77 14.65 -9.45
N PHE A 516 -15.84 15.15 -10.67
CA PHE A 516 -14.90 14.82 -11.75
C PHE A 516 -14.33 16.08 -12.37
N ILE A 517 -13.18 15.95 -13.05
CA ILE A 517 -12.57 17.06 -13.77
C ILE A 517 -12.22 16.65 -15.20
N SER A 518 -12.51 17.53 -16.16
CA SER A 518 -12.08 17.37 -17.54
C SER A 518 -11.05 18.43 -17.94
N ASN A 519 -10.41 18.17 -19.08
CA ASN A 519 -9.50 19.05 -19.80
C ASN A 519 -8.19 19.36 -19.05
N SER A 520 -7.87 18.62 -17.98
CA SER A 520 -6.64 18.75 -17.21
C SER A 520 -5.43 18.76 -18.15
N ALA A 521 -4.67 19.86 -18.14
CA ALA A 521 -3.53 20.07 -19.04
C ALA A 521 -3.83 19.96 -20.55
N ASN A 522 -5.08 20.06 -20.98
CA ASN A 522 -5.46 20.03 -22.39
C ASN A 522 -5.91 21.42 -22.88
N TYR A 523 -6.44 21.49 -24.10
CA TYR A 523 -6.72 22.74 -24.82
C TYR A 523 -8.14 22.75 -25.40
N THR A 524 -8.98 21.77 -25.11
CA THR A 524 -10.33 21.72 -25.70
C THR A 524 -11.19 22.86 -25.14
N PRO A 525 -11.84 23.67 -25.99
CA PRO A 525 -12.54 24.88 -25.53
C PRO A 525 -13.72 24.53 -24.61
N VAL A 526 -14.01 25.45 -23.68
CA VAL A 526 -15.20 25.32 -22.82
C VAL A 526 -16.49 25.34 -23.63
N VAL A 527 -16.54 26.13 -24.71
CA VAL A 527 -17.70 26.23 -25.61
C VAL A 527 -17.24 26.44 -27.05
N GLU A 528 -17.97 25.87 -28.00
CA GLU A 528 -17.85 26.15 -29.44
C GLU A 528 -19.00 27.07 -29.90
N PRO A 529 -18.84 28.40 -29.82
CA PRO A 529 -19.97 29.34 -29.93
C PRO A 529 -20.57 29.42 -31.34
N PHE A 530 -19.83 29.01 -32.37
CA PHE A 530 -20.30 29.04 -33.77
C PHE A 530 -20.79 27.68 -34.26
N MET A 531 -20.61 26.63 -33.44
CA MET A 531 -21.06 25.27 -33.72
C MET A 531 -21.60 24.65 -32.42
N PRO A 532 -22.70 25.17 -31.89
CA PRO A 532 -23.20 24.77 -30.56
C PRO A 532 -23.91 23.41 -30.56
N ASP A 533 -24.22 22.83 -31.73
CA ASP A 533 -24.87 21.53 -31.88
C ASP A 533 -24.07 20.64 -32.83
N ALA A 534 -23.49 19.55 -32.30
CA ALA A 534 -22.71 18.57 -33.07
C ALA A 534 -23.52 17.86 -34.18
N ASN A 535 -24.86 17.79 -34.03
CA ASN A 535 -25.77 17.16 -34.98
C ASN A 535 -26.37 18.14 -35.99
N LEU A 536 -25.93 19.40 -36.00
CA LEU A 536 -26.35 20.38 -37.00
C LEU A 536 -26.13 19.81 -38.42
N ALA A 537 -27.20 19.74 -39.20
CA ALA A 537 -27.14 19.17 -40.54
C ALA A 537 -26.46 20.13 -41.53
N PHE A 538 -25.41 19.64 -42.18
CA PHE A 538 -24.64 20.32 -43.21
C PHE A 538 -24.56 19.43 -44.45
N ALA A 539 -25.18 19.87 -45.56
CA ALA A 539 -25.22 19.12 -46.82
C ALA A 539 -25.68 17.64 -46.69
N GLY A 540 -26.54 17.34 -45.71
CA GLY A 540 -27.06 15.99 -45.45
C GLY A 540 -26.25 15.15 -44.45
N PHE A 541 -25.18 15.70 -43.87
CA PHE A 541 -24.36 15.06 -42.83
C PHE A 541 -24.29 15.94 -41.57
N PRO A 542 -24.17 15.37 -40.36
CA PRO A 542 -23.99 16.19 -39.16
C PRO A 542 -22.58 16.80 -39.13
N ILE A 543 -22.42 18.03 -38.62
CA ILE A 543 -21.10 18.71 -38.61
C ILE A 543 -20.01 17.93 -37.86
N ARG A 544 -20.38 17.10 -36.88
CA ARG A 544 -19.42 16.19 -36.21
C ARG A 544 -18.76 15.17 -37.14
N SER A 545 -19.30 14.94 -38.34
CA SER A 545 -18.66 14.04 -39.31
C SER A 545 -17.43 14.64 -39.98
N ALA A 546 -17.13 15.93 -39.76
CA ALA A 546 -15.92 16.57 -40.26
C ALA A 546 -14.65 15.89 -39.71
N ASP A 547 -13.57 15.93 -40.49
CA ASP A 547 -12.30 15.26 -40.21
C ASP A 547 -11.69 15.68 -38.86
N PHE A 548 -11.96 16.90 -38.38
CA PHE A 548 -11.45 17.35 -37.08
C PHE A 548 -12.18 16.71 -35.89
N TYR A 549 -13.44 16.32 -36.06
CA TYR A 549 -14.28 15.77 -34.99
C TYR A 549 -14.51 14.26 -35.11
N GLU A 550 -14.35 13.67 -36.30
CA GLU A 550 -14.33 12.23 -36.52
C GLU A 550 -15.55 11.51 -35.91
N TRP A 551 -16.74 12.09 -36.09
CA TRP A 551 -18.02 11.65 -35.54
C TRP A 551 -18.20 11.74 -34.03
N ASN A 552 -17.26 12.37 -33.30
CA ASN A 552 -17.38 12.61 -31.86
C ASN A 552 -18.62 13.46 -31.53
N ASP A 553 -19.39 13.04 -30.53
CA ASP A 553 -20.66 13.69 -30.17
C ASP A 553 -20.45 15.03 -29.44
N TYR A 554 -19.24 15.30 -28.94
CA TYR A 554 -18.90 16.49 -28.17
C TYR A 554 -17.79 17.31 -28.83
N LEU A 555 -18.11 18.56 -29.16
CA LEU A 555 -17.18 19.51 -29.77
C LEU A 555 -16.41 20.35 -28.73
N GLU A 556 -16.90 20.40 -27.50
CA GLU A 556 -16.48 21.28 -26.41
C GLU A 556 -16.63 20.59 -25.03
N GLU A 557 -16.05 21.17 -23.98
CA GLU A 557 -15.99 20.57 -22.64
C GLU A 557 -17.24 20.73 -21.77
N LYS A 558 -17.92 21.87 -21.79
CA LYS A 558 -19.14 22.13 -21.01
C LYS A 558 -20.22 21.07 -21.27
N ALA A 559 -20.58 20.81 -22.53
CA ALA A 559 -21.58 19.79 -22.86
C ALA A 559 -21.13 18.39 -22.42
N TYR A 560 -19.85 18.07 -22.64
CA TYR A 560 -19.26 16.79 -22.24
C TYR A 560 -19.34 16.56 -20.73
N VAL A 561 -18.94 17.54 -19.90
CA VAL A 561 -18.98 17.36 -18.44
C VAL A 561 -20.39 17.35 -17.87
N GLN A 562 -21.32 18.12 -18.46
CA GLN A 562 -22.71 18.13 -18.00
C GLN A 562 -23.39 16.78 -18.26
N ASP A 563 -23.19 16.19 -19.44
CA ASP A 563 -23.71 14.86 -19.75
C ASP A 563 -22.98 13.77 -18.94
N TRP A 564 -21.67 13.91 -18.72
CA TRP A 564 -20.91 12.99 -17.89
C TRP A 564 -21.45 12.95 -16.45
N ARG A 565 -21.75 14.12 -15.88
CA ARG A 565 -22.39 14.23 -14.56
C ARG A 565 -23.73 13.49 -14.53
N LEU A 566 -24.58 13.70 -15.53
CA LEU A 566 -25.89 13.03 -15.62
C LEU A 566 -25.75 11.51 -15.73
N ALA A 567 -24.79 11.03 -16.53
CA ALA A 567 -24.50 9.60 -16.65
C ALA A 567 -24.02 9.00 -15.32
N MET A 568 -23.20 9.72 -14.56
CA MET A 568 -22.76 9.27 -13.24
C MET A 568 -23.90 9.22 -12.22
N ILE A 569 -24.82 10.20 -12.26
CA ILE A 569 -26.04 10.20 -11.44
C ILE A 569 -26.93 9.00 -11.78
N GLU A 570 -27.10 8.68 -13.07
CA GLU A 570 -27.83 7.47 -13.51
C GLU A 570 -27.16 6.18 -13.02
N LEU A 571 -25.83 6.18 -12.92
CA LEU A 571 -25.03 5.11 -12.33
C LEU A 571 -25.05 5.11 -10.79
N GLY A 572 -25.78 6.02 -10.15
CA GLY A 572 -26.05 6.04 -8.71
C GLY A 572 -25.25 7.08 -7.91
N ALA A 573 -24.55 8.01 -8.55
CA ALA A 573 -23.91 9.13 -7.87
C ALA A 573 -24.96 10.11 -7.30
N PRO A 574 -24.66 10.83 -6.22
CA PRO A 574 -25.58 11.83 -5.67
C PRO A 574 -25.71 13.05 -6.59
N GLU A 575 -26.84 13.77 -6.51
CA GLU A 575 -27.06 15.01 -7.26
C GLU A 575 -26.09 16.14 -6.83
N SER A 576 -25.45 16.03 -5.67
CA SER A 576 -24.38 16.94 -5.22
C SER A 576 -23.06 16.78 -5.98
N LEU A 577 -22.92 15.75 -6.83
CA LEU A 577 -21.71 15.53 -7.62
C LEU A 577 -21.43 16.75 -8.51
N GLY A 578 -20.23 17.33 -8.39
CA GLY A 578 -19.81 18.49 -9.17
C GLY A 578 -18.83 18.16 -10.30
N MET A 579 -18.72 19.06 -11.27
CA MET A 579 -17.74 18.96 -12.37
C MET A 579 -16.77 20.13 -12.36
N LEU A 580 -15.52 19.88 -12.70
CA LEU A 580 -14.52 20.91 -12.96
C LEU A 580 -14.10 20.88 -14.43
N ILE A 581 -13.69 22.04 -14.95
CA ILE A 581 -13.03 22.14 -16.25
C ILE A 581 -11.71 22.89 -16.04
N ASP A 582 -10.59 22.28 -16.43
CA ASP A 582 -9.33 23.01 -16.55
C ASP A 582 -9.40 23.97 -17.74
N THR A 583 -9.28 25.25 -17.44
CA THR A 583 -9.43 26.37 -18.37
C THR A 583 -8.12 27.13 -18.59
N ALA A 584 -7.00 26.59 -18.10
CA ALA A 584 -5.71 27.26 -18.12
C ALA A 584 -5.24 27.67 -19.53
N ARG A 585 -5.56 26.88 -20.56
CA ARG A 585 -4.98 27.03 -21.91
C ARG A 585 -5.96 26.84 -23.08
N ASN A 586 -7.26 26.83 -22.80
CA ASN A 586 -8.31 26.52 -23.78
C ASN A 586 -9.11 27.73 -24.28
N GLY A 587 -8.59 28.94 -24.14
CA GLY A 587 -9.27 30.17 -24.56
C GLY A 587 -9.40 30.29 -26.08
N TRP A 588 -8.32 30.02 -26.81
CA TRP A 588 -8.24 30.18 -28.27
C TRP A 588 -8.67 31.57 -28.76
N GLY A 589 -8.07 32.60 -28.19
CA GLY A 589 -8.21 34.00 -28.59
C GLY A 589 -7.28 34.39 -29.73
N GLY A 590 -6.89 35.67 -29.71
CA GLY A 590 -6.04 36.26 -30.74
C GLY A 590 -6.78 36.52 -32.06
N ALA A 591 -6.04 37.01 -33.05
CA ALA A 591 -6.59 37.45 -34.33
C ALA A 591 -7.16 36.31 -35.20
N GLU A 592 -6.82 35.07 -34.89
CA GLU A 592 -7.25 33.87 -35.63
C GLU A 592 -8.54 33.26 -35.08
N ARG A 593 -9.03 33.74 -33.92
CA ARG A 593 -10.31 33.28 -33.36
C ARG A 593 -11.44 33.68 -34.31
N PRO A 594 -12.31 32.74 -34.74
CA PRO A 594 -13.46 33.10 -35.56
C PRO A 594 -14.39 34.07 -34.83
N THR A 595 -15.05 34.93 -35.59
CA THR A 595 -16.01 35.92 -35.06
C THR A 595 -17.43 35.68 -35.57
N GLN A 596 -17.61 34.72 -36.47
CA GLN A 596 -18.88 34.35 -37.09
C GLN A 596 -18.80 32.93 -37.62
N VAL A 597 -19.97 32.31 -37.86
CA VAL A 597 -20.08 31.02 -38.55
C VAL A 597 -19.56 31.14 -39.99
N SER A 598 -18.86 30.11 -40.47
CA SER A 598 -18.39 30.04 -41.86
C SER A 598 -19.54 30.01 -42.87
N SER A 599 -19.28 30.55 -44.06
CA SER A 599 -20.18 30.43 -45.22
C SER A 599 -19.74 29.35 -46.21
N ALA A 600 -18.74 28.54 -45.87
CA ALA A 600 -18.25 27.49 -46.75
C ALA A 600 -19.32 26.41 -46.99
N THR A 601 -19.25 25.77 -48.16
CA THR A 601 -20.16 24.69 -48.58
C THR A 601 -19.54 23.30 -48.48
N ASP A 602 -18.25 23.24 -48.14
CA ASP A 602 -17.50 22.03 -47.83
C ASP A 602 -17.45 21.88 -46.31
N ILE A 603 -17.72 20.68 -45.79
CA ILE A 603 -17.94 20.46 -44.35
C ILE A 603 -16.66 20.71 -43.53
N ASP A 604 -15.51 20.23 -44.03
CA ASP A 604 -14.24 20.40 -43.34
C ASP A 604 -13.78 21.86 -43.37
N THR A 605 -14.00 22.55 -44.50
CA THR A 605 -13.74 23.99 -44.59
C THR A 605 -14.67 24.78 -43.66
N PHE A 606 -15.96 24.43 -43.63
CA PHE A 606 -16.96 25.06 -42.75
C PHE A 606 -16.57 24.91 -41.28
N VAL A 607 -16.22 23.69 -40.86
CA VAL A 607 -15.79 23.41 -39.49
C VAL A 607 -14.49 24.14 -39.17
N ASN A 608 -13.48 24.05 -40.03
CA ASN A 608 -12.17 24.69 -39.79
C ASN A 608 -12.24 26.22 -39.71
N GLU A 609 -13.15 26.85 -40.46
CA GLU A 609 -13.39 28.29 -40.40
C GLU A 609 -14.28 28.71 -39.21
N SER A 610 -15.07 27.78 -38.63
CA SER A 610 -16.01 28.07 -37.54
C SER A 610 -15.49 27.69 -36.15
N ARG A 611 -14.65 26.66 -36.03
CA ARG A 611 -14.12 26.19 -34.73
C ARG A 611 -13.18 27.18 -34.08
N VAL A 612 -13.33 27.35 -32.76
CA VAL A 612 -12.40 28.14 -31.97
C VAL A 612 -11.14 27.37 -31.65
N ASP A 613 -11.22 26.06 -31.37
CA ASP A 613 -10.03 25.22 -31.25
C ASP A 613 -9.24 25.32 -32.55
N ARG A 614 -7.96 25.71 -32.53
CA ARG A 614 -7.12 25.89 -33.74
C ARG A 614 -6.06 24.80 -33.91
N ARG A 615 -6.12 23.71 -33.12
CA ARG A 615 -5.20 22.57 -33.30
C ARG A 615 -5.34 21.96 -34.69
N LEU A 616 -4.29 21.27 -35.13
CA LEU A 616 -4.34 20.48 -36.37
C LEU A 616 -5.15 19.20 -36.18
N HIS A 617 -5.12 18.63 -34.98
CA HIS A 617 -5.87 17.44 -34.57
C HIS A 617 -6.26 17.55 -33.09
N ARG A 618 -7.41 17.01 -32.68
CA ARG A 618 -7.85 17.07 -31.26
C ARG A 618 -6.94 16.29 -30.32
N GLY A 619 -6.23 15.28 -30.83
CA GLY A 619 -5.20 14.52 -30.12
C GLY A 619 -3.84 15.24 -29.99
N ASN A 620 -3.68 16.46 -30.52
CA ASN A 620 -2.48 17.26 -30.26
C ASN A 620 -2.56 17.86 -28.86
N TRP A 621 -1.77 17.32 -27.93
CA TRP A 621 -1.78 17.72 -26.52
C TRP A 621 -0.52 18.50 -26.10
N CYS A 622 0.64 18.27 -26.73
CA CYS A 622 1.89 18.85 -26.24
C CYS A 622 2.15 20.25 -26.78
N ASN A 623 2.40 21.21 -25.89
CA ASN A 623 2.94 22.55 -26.16
C ASN A 623 2.19 23.32 -27.26
N GLN A 624 0.86 23.26 -27.29
CA GLN A 624 0.09 23.89 -28.35
C GLN A 624 0.07 25.43 -28.22
N PRO A 625 0.05 26.17 -29.35
CA PRO A 625 -0.08 27.63 -29.36
C PRO A 625 -1.54 28.06 -29.13
N GLY A 626 -2.11 27.61 -28.02
CA GLY A 626 -3.47 27.90 -27.56
C GLY A 626 -3.58 29.31 -26.99
N GLY A 627 -4.34 29.46 -25.90
CA GLY A 627 -4.56 30.75 -25.25
C GLY A 627 -5.13 30.58 -23.87
N ILE A 628 -4.82 31.46 -22.92
CA ILE A 628 -5.42 31.40 -21.58
C ILE A 628 -6.95 31.46 -21.70
N GLY A 629 -7.65 30.53 -21.06
CA GLY A 629 -9.10 30.48 -21.06
C GLY A 629 -9.75 31.35 -19.99
N PHE A 630 -10.91 30.91 -19.51
CA PHE A 630 -11.54 31.54 -18.37
C PHE A 630 -10.61 31.47 -17.15
N LYS A 631 -10.57 32.56 -16.38
CA LYS A 631 -9.84 32.58 -15.10
C LYS A 631 -10.61 31.75 -14.07
N PRO A 632 -9.95 31.24 -13.01
CA PRO A 632 -10.61 30.45 -11.99
C PRO A 632 -11.86 31.13 -11.44
N TRP A 633 -12.99 30.42 -11.44
CA TRP A 633 -14.29 30.97 -11.12
C TRP A 633 -15.25 29.89 -10.62
N ALA A 634 -15.92 30.12 -9.49
CA ALA A 634 -16.88 29.19 -8.91
C ALA A 634 -18.26 29.25 -9.58
N ALA A 635 -18.91 28.09 -9.67
CA ALA A 635 -20.27 27.89 -10.17
C ALA A 635 -20.57 28.63 -11.49
N PRO A 636 -19.76 28.43 -12.56
CA PRO A 636 -19.97 29.12 -13.84
C PRO A 636 -21.25 28.66 -14.56
N TYR A 637 -21.65 27.40 -14.37
CA TYR A 637 -22.83 26.79 -14.96
C TYR A 637 -23.44 25.76 -13.99
N GLU A 638 -24.68 25.36 -14.23
CA GLU A 638 -25.31 24.27 -13.47
C GLU A 638 -24.52 22.96 -13.63
N GLY A 639 -24.28 22.29 -12.50
CA GLY A 639 -23.52 21.04 -12.42
C GLY A 639 -21.99 21.21 -12.54
N ILE A 640 -21.49 22.43 -12.75
CA ILE A 640 -20.05 22.72 -12.83
C ILE A 640 -19.65 23.53 -11.59
N ASP A 641 -18.81 22.95 -10.75
CA ASP A 641 -18.38 23.53 -9.49
C ASP A 641 -17.46 24.73 -9.68
N ALA A 642 -16.51 24.63 -10.61
CA ALA A 642 -15.63 25.72 -10.95
C ALA A 642 -14.95 25.52 -12.31
N PHE A 643 -14.60 26.66 -12.92
CA PHE A 643 -13.43 26.71 -13.78
C PHE A 643 -12.18 26.80 -12.91
N VAL A 644 -11.18 26.00 -13.22
CA VAL A 644 -9.91 25.94 -12.49
C VAL A 644 -8.75 26.00 -13.47
N TRP A 645 -7.56 26.35 -12.97
CA TRP A 645 -6.30 26.18 -13.71
C TRP A 645 -5.52 25.05 -13.06
N VAL A 646 -5.66 23.84 -13.60
CA VAL A 646 -4.91 22.68 -13.08
C VAL A 646 -3.49 22.76 -13.61
N LYS A 647 -3.32 22.81 -14.94
CA LYS A 647 -1.99 23.06 -15.52
C LYS A 647 -1.63 24.53 -15.36
N PRO A 648 -0.53 24.89 -14.68
CA PRO A 648 -0.13 26.28 -14.55
C PRO A 648 0.25 26.84 -15.94
N PRO A 649 -0.38 27.92 -16.43
CA PRO A 649 -0.04 28.51 -17.71
C PRO A 649 1.44 28.91 -17.76
N GLY A 650 2.14 28.52 -18.83
CA GLY A 650 3.58 28.77 -19.00
C GLY A 650 4.48 27.62 -18.58
N GLU A 651 3.96 26.55 -17.97
CA GLU A 651 4.75 25.34 -17.78
C GLU A 651 4.66 24.41 -18.99
N SER A 652 5.81 23.93 -19.45
CA SER A 652 5.93 23.02 -20.59
C SER A 652 5.19 21.70 -20.35
N ASP A 653 4.68 21.12 -21.44
CA ASP A 653 4.10 19.77 -21.47
C ASP A 653 5.17 18.70 -21.69
N GLY A 654 6.33 19.07 -22.25
CA GLY A 654 7.41 18.15 -22.57
C GLY A 654 8.48 18.79 -23.42
N ILE A 655 9.69 18.23 -23.42
CA ILE A 655 10.81 18.77 -24.20
C ILE A 655 10.54 18.58 -25.69
N SER A 656 10.77 19.62 -26.51
CA SER A 656 10.49 19.55 -27.95
C SER A 656 11.60 18.86 -28.75
N ASP A 657 12.84 18.93 -28.27
CA ASP A 657 14.02 18.44 -28.97
C ASP A 657 14.25 16.94 -28.68
N PRO A 658 14.27 16.05 -29.69
CA PRO A 658 14.62 14.64 -29.49
C PRO A 658 16.08 14.43 -29.08
N ASP A 659 16.98 15.37 -29.39
CA ASP A 659 18.38 15.38 -28.96
C ASP A 659 18.54 16.22 -27.67
N PHE A 660 17.90 15.78 -26.59
CA PHE A 660 17.84 16.52 -25.33
C PHE A 660 18.91 16.13 -24.30
N GLU A 661 19.26 17.08 -23.44
CA GLU A 661 19.99 16.80 -22.20
C GLU A 661 19.01 16.34 -21.11
N PRO A 662 19.28 15.22 -20.40
CA PRO A 662 18.44 14.77 -19.29
C PRO A 662 18.22 15.86 -18.24
N ASP A 663 17.02 15.90 -17.66
CA ASP A 663 16.74 16.83 -16.58
C ASP A 663 17.58 16.47 -15.34
N PRO A 664 18.44 17.38 -14.83
CA PRO A 664 19.33 17.07 -13.71
C PRO A 664 18.60 16.82 -12.39
N ASN A 665 17.36 17.28 -12.25
CA ASN A 665 16.54 17.12 -11.05
C ASN A 665 15.53 15.99 -11.18
N ASP A 666 15.33 15.47 -12.39
CA ASP A 666 14.33 14.45 -12.69
C ASP A 666 14.74 13.60 -13.91
N PRO A 667 15.63 12.62 -13.72
CA PRO A 667 16.16 11.81 -14.82
C PRO A 667 15.11 10.90 -15.47
N ALA A 668 13.89 10.78 -14.92
CA ALA A 668 12.81 10.02 -15.51
C ALA A 668 12.16 10.76 -16.70
N LYS A 669 12.37 12.07 -16.83
CA LYS A 669 11.83 12.87 -17.93
C LYS A 669 12.44 12.49 -19.27
N GLN A 670 11.57 12.18 -20.22
CA GLN A 670 11.91 11.73 -21.57
C GLN A 670 11.27 12.63 -22.64
N HIS A 671 11.79 12.53 -23.87
CA HIS A 671 11.18 13.13 -25.04
C HIS A 671 10.03 12.26 -25.55
N ASP A 672 8.84 12.86 -25.67
CA ASP A 672 7.72 12.25 -26.38
C ASP A 672 7.61 12.88 -27.79
N PRO A 673 7.57 12.07 -28.88
CA PRO A 673 7.40 12.58 -30.24
C PRO A 673 6.17 13.46 -30.47
N MET A 674 5.13 13.38 -29.64
CA MET A 674 4.00 14.32 -29.70
C MET A 674 4.39 15.76 -29.33
N CYS A 675 5.53 15.96 -28.68
CA CYS A 675 6.13 17.26 -28.36
C CYS A 675 7.09 17.77 -29.43
N ASP A 676 7.50 16.95 -30.40
CA ASP A 676 8.36 17.36 -31.51
C ASP A 676 7.54 18.10 -32.58
N PRO A 677 7.81 19.40 -32.83
CA PRO A 677 7.11 20.21 -33.83
C PRO A 677 7.23 19.68 -35.27
N ASN A 678 8.26 18.86 -35.54
CA ASN A 678 8.56 18.30 -36.84
C ASN A 678 8.05 16.86 -37.01
N ALA A 679 7.56 16.24 -35.93
CA ALA A 679 7.00 14.91 -36.00
C ALA A 679 5.56 14.92 -36.56
N PRO A 680 5.14 13.83 -37.24
CA PRO A 680 3.73 13.62 -37.53
C PRO A 680 2.97 13.32 -36.24
N ASN A 681 1.68 13.67 -36.20
CA ASN A 681 0.78 13.23 -35.14
C ASN A 681 0.66 11.69 -35.19
N ARG A 682 0.69 11.04 -34.01
CA ARG A 682 0.60 9.58 -33.86
C ARG A 682 -0.74 8.99 -34.31
N TYR A 683 -1.84 9.68 -34.03
CA TYR A 683 -3.21 9.24 -34.30
C TYR A 683 -3.60 9.49 -35.77
N ASN A 684 -3.04 10.53 -36.38
CA ASN A 684 -3.24 10.88 -37.79
C ASN A 684 -1.94 11.43 -38.41
N ASN A 685 -1.22 10.58 -39.13
CA ASN A 685 0.08 10.93 -39.72
C ASN A 685 0.01 11.94 -40.90
N ALA A 686 -1.18 12.36 -41.31
CA ALA A 686 -1.36 13.37 -42.35
C ALA A 686 -1.16 14.80 -41.82
N VAL A 687 -1.14 14.99 -40.50
CA VAL A 687 -0.93 16.28 -39.84
C VAL A 687 0.25 16.23 -38.87
N GLY A 688 0.85 17.39 -38.60
CA GLY A 688 1.91 17.51 -37.60
C GLY A 688 1.36 17.59 -36.17
N THR A 689 2.25 17.47 -35.19
CA THR A 689 1.92 17.64 -33.76
C THR A 689 1.48 19.06 -33.41
N GLY A 690 1.93 20.07 -34.16
CA GLY A 690 1.62 21.48 -33.88
C GLY A 690 2.20 22.01 -32.57
N GLY A 691 3.09 21.25 -31.92
CA GLY A 691 3.79 21.69 -30.71
C GLY A 691 4.75 22.85 -31.01
N MET A 692 4.96 23.72 -30.02
CA MET A 692 5.89 24.84 -30.13
C MET A 692 7.34 24.38 -30.00
N GLU A 693 8.23 24.99 -30.81
CA GLU A 693 9.69 24.77 -30.74
C GLU A 693 10.31 25.35 -29.46
N ASN A 694 11.48 24.83 -29.09
CA ASN A 694 12.28 25.25 -27.92
C ASN A 694 11.61 25.00 -26.56
N ALA A 695 10.66 24.06 -26.52
CA ALA A 695 10.02 23.70 -25.27
C ALA A 695 11.02 22.97 -24.35
N PRO A 696 11.15 23.38 -23.07
CA PRO A 696 11.96 22.67 -22.10
C PRO A 696 11.24 21.40 -21.60
N HIS A 697 11.91 20.63 -20.73
CA HIS A 697 11.30 19.50 -20.02
C HIS A 697 9.97 19.85 -19.35
N ALA A 698 9.07 18.86 -19.25
CA ALA A 698 7.75 19.02 -18.66
C ALA A 698 7.81 19.69 -17.27
N GLY A 699 6.90 20.63 -17.01
CA GLY A 699 6.84 21.39 -15.75
C GLY A 699 7.87 22.53 -15.65
N ARG A 700 8.86 22.62 -16.54
CA ARG A 700 9.76 23.77 -16.59
C ARG A 700 9.08 24.96 -17.26
N TRP A 701 9.51 26.16 -16.87
CA TRP A 701 8.99 27.42 -17.42
C TRP A 701 9.32 27.56 -18.91
N PHE A 702 8.29 27.79 -19.72
CA PHE A 702 8.36 27.96 -21.16
C PHE A 702 7.90 29.39 -21.54
N PRO A 703 8.83 30.35 -21.59
CA PRO A 703 8.49 31.77 -21.76
C PRO A 703 7.84 32.07 -23.12
N GLU A 704 8.25 31.39 -24.19
CA GLU A 704 7.67 31.58 -25.52
C GLU A 704 6.21 31.11 -25.56
N GLN A 705 5.89 29.96 -24.96
CA GLN A 705 4.51 29.52 -24.86
C GLN A 705 3.70 30.44 -23.95
N PHE A 706 4.25 30.88 -22.82
CA PHE A 706 3.55 31.81 -21.93
C PHE A 706 3.15 33.10 -22.67
N ALA A 707 4.06 33.67 -23.47
CA ALA A 707 3.77 34.85 -24.28
C ALA A 707 2.62 34.62 -25.28
N VAL A 708 2.61 33.46 -25.95
CA VAL A 708 1.50 33.07 -26.86
C VAL A 708 0.19 32.88 -26.10
N LEU A 709 0.23 32.21 -24.95
CA LEU A 709 -0.95 31.96 -24.12
C LEU A 709 -1.60 33.28 -23.67
N ILE A 710 -0.80 34.26 -23.28
CA ILE A 710 -1.27 35.61 -22.90
C ILE A 710 -1.86 36.36 -24.10
N ASP A 711 -1.15 36.40 -25.23
CA ASP A 711 -1.60 37.11 -26.44
C ASP A 711 -2.92 36.55 -26.99
N LYS A 712 -3.07 35.23 -26.94
CA LYS A 712 -4.27 34.51 -27.38
C LYS A 712 -5.25 34.24 -26.25
N ALA A 713 -5.20 34.94 -25.13
CA ALA A 713 -6.16 34.76 -24.05
C ALA A 713 -7.61 35.07 -24.51
N TYR A 714 -8.57 34.24 -24.12
CA TYR A 714 -10.00 34.50 -24.34
C TYR A 714 -10.87 33.97 -23.17
N PRO A 715 -11.57 34.84 -22.41
CA PRO A 715 -11.56 36.30 -22.50
C PRO A 715 -10.16 36.90 -22.39
N ALA A 716 -9.98 38.15 -22.82
CA ALA A 716 -8.64 38.74 -22.89
C ALA A 716 -7.96 38.70 -21.51
N ALA A 717 -6.62 38.61 -21.48
CA ALA A 717 -5.88 38.51 -20.22
C ALA A 717 -6.23 39.68 -19.26
N SER A 718 -6.49 40.87 -19.81
CA SER A 718 -6.91 42.07 -19.07
C SER A 718 -8.35 42.06 -18.56
N ASP A 719 -9.22 41.19 -19.10
CA ASP A 719 -10.61 41.11 -18.65
C ASP A 719 -10.65 40.48 -17.25
N PRO A 720 -11.45 41.00 -16.31
CA PRO A 720 -11.54 40.42 -14.98
C PRO A 720 -12.08 38.99 -15.03
N ALA A 721 -11.73 38.17 -14.04
CA ALA A 721 -12.45 36.92 -13.80
C ALA A 721 -13.95 37.21 -13.61
N GLY A 722 -14.79 36.37 -14.20
CA GLY A 722 -16.22 36.56 -14.21
C GLY A 722 -16.93 35.34 -14.77
N PRO A 723 -18.26 35.27 -14.63
CA PRO A 723 -19.02 34.22 -15.27
C PRO A 723 -18.78 34.29 -16.77
N PRO A 724 -18.82 33.14 -17.47
CA PRO A 724 -18.74 33.14 -18.91
C PRO A 724 -19.83 34.06 -19.49
N PRO A 725 -19.54 34.83 -20.56
CA PRO A 725 -20.54 35.67 -21.17
C PRO A 725 -21.73 34.79 -21.58
N PRO A 726 -22.98 35.26 -21.41
CA PRO A 726 -24.14 34.53 -21.89
C PRO A 726 -23.95 34.22 -23.38
N PRO A 727 -24.52 33.10 -23.88
CA PRO A 727 -24.45 32.80 -25.30
C PRO A 727 -24.87 34.03 -26.11
N PRO A 728 -24.26 34.26 -27.30
CA PRO A 728 -24.61 35.40 -28.13
C PRO A 728 -26.13 35.41 -28.32
N PRO A 729 -26.79 36.59 -28.24
CA PRO A 729 -28.23 36.67 -28.37
C PRO A 729 -28.66 36.01 -29.70
N PRO A 730 -29.85 35.41 -29.75
CA PRO A 730 -30.40 34.88 -30.99
C PRO A 730 -30.27 35.92 -32.10
N ARG A 731 -30.04 35.46 -33.34
CA ARG A 731 -29.99 36.33 -34.52
C ARG A 731 -31.19 37.30 -34.49
N ASP A 732 -30.98 38.54 -34.93
CA ASP A 732 -31.98 39.62 -34.91
C ASP A 732 -33.29 39.28 -35.69
N ASP A 733 -33.31 38.19 -36.44
CA ASP A 733 -34.48 37.64 -37.13
C ASP A 733 -35.38 36.75 -36.23
N CYS A 734 -34.98 36.47 -34.98
CA CYS A 734 -35.67 35.54 -34.09
C CYS A 734 -35.74 36.00 -32.61
N PRO A 735 -36.40 37.13 -32.30
CA PRO A 735 -36.52 37.60 -30.92
C PRO A 735 -37.46 36.71 -30.10
N GLY A 736 -36.91 36.00 -29.10
CA GLY A 736 -37.68 35.31 -28.05
C GLY A 736 -37.69 33.77 -28.09
N ILE A 737 -37.04 33.14 -29.06
CA ILE A 737 -36.79 31.69 -29.08
C ILE A 737 -35.27 31.50 -29.18
N ASP A 738 -34.68 30.89 -28.17
CA ASP A 738 -33.28 30.47 -28.19
C ASP A 738 -33.18 29.12 -28.93
N PRO A 739 -32.57 29.05 -30.12
CA PRO A 739 -32.42 27.80 -30.86
C PRO A 739 -31.53 26.76 -30.15
N LEU A 740 -30.87 27.14 -29.05
CA LEU A 740 -30.02 26.28 -28.21
C LEU A 740 -30.69 25.81 -26.92
N GLN A 741 -31.95 26.19 -26.69
CA GLN A 741 -32.74 25.75 -25.54
C GLN A 741 -33.93 24.92 -26.06
N PRO A 742 -33.94 23.59 -25.88
CA PRO A 742 -35.08 22.78 -26.27
C PRO A 742 -36.31 23.16 -25.43
N VAL A 743 -37.48 23.15 -26.05
CA VAL A 743 -38.74 23.33 -25.31
C VAL A 743 -39.03 22.02 -24.58
N VAL A 744 -38.88 22.00 -23.25
CA VAL A 744 -39.07 20.80 -22.43
C VAL A 744 -40.53 20.64 -22.00
N ILE A 745 -41.14 19.50 -22.28
CA ILE A 745 -42.52 19.17 -21.84
C ILE A 745 -42.46 18.12 -20.72
N ALA A 746 -42.58 18.56 -19.47
CA ALA A 746 -42.33 17.73 -18.30
C ALA A 746 -43.56 16.96 -17.74
N ALA A 747 -44.80 17.26 -18.16
CA ALA A 747 -46.00 16.72 -17.49
C ALA A 747 -47.07 16.14 -18.44
N LYS A 748 -47.65 15.00 -18.02
CA LYS A 748 -48.75 14.30 -18.70
C LYS A 748 -50.01 15.15 -18.80
N GLY A 749 -50.63 15.22 -19.99
CA GLY A 749 -51.84 16.01 -20.27
C GLY A 749 -51.58 17.49 -20.58
N THR A 750 -50.32 17.91 -20.69
CA THR A 750 -49.94 19.30 -20.97
C THR A 750 -50.07 19.59 -22.47
N GLN A 751 -50.80 20.66 -22.80
CA GLN A 751 -50.81 21.23 -24.15
C GLN A 751 -49.82 22.38 -24.19
N VAL A 752 -48.89 22.35 -25.15
CA VAL A 752 -47.94 23.44 -25.39
C VAL A 752 -48.17 23.99 -26.79
N GLU A 753 -48.40 25.30 -26.88
CA GLU A 753 -48.47 26.02 -28.15
C GLU A 753 -47.08 26.62 -28.42
N ILE A 754 -46.48 26.23 -29.54
CA ILE A 754 -45.15 26.65 -29.96
C ILE A 754 -45.33 27.59 -31.15
N ASP A 755 -44.85 28.82 -31.02
CA ASP A 755 -44.81 29.80 -32.11
C ASP A 755 -43.73 29.37 -33.13
N LEU A 756 -44.12 29.17 -34.38
CA LEU A 756 -43.26 28.76 -35.48
C LEU A 756 -42.70 29.95 -36.27
N GLY A 757 -42.74 31.17 -35.74
CA GLY A 757 -42.40 32.42 -36.42
C GLY A 757 -41.05 32.52 -37.16
N CYS A 758 -40.19 31.49 -37.18
CA CYS A 758 -38.89 31.43 -37.85
C CYS A 758 -38.78 30.29 -38.91
N GLU A 759 -37.81 30.35 -39.82
CA GLU A 759 -37.52 29.30 -40.82
C GLU A 759 -36.66 28.14 -40.24
N ALA A 760 -36.15 28.27 -39.01
CA ALA A 760 -35.31 27.27 -38.35
C ALA A 760 -36.15 26.16 -37.68
N ALA A 761 -35.56 24.98 -37.53
CA ALA A 761 -36.21 23.85 -36.88
C ALA A 761 -36.18 24.00 -35.35
N ILE A 762 -37.34 23.85 -34.70
CA ILE A 762 -37.48 23.92 -33.24
C ILE A 762 -37.35 22.51 -32.65
N HIS A 763 -36.48 22.38 -31.65
CA HIS A 763 -36.25 21.13 -30.92
C HIS A 763 -37.11 21.08 -29.64
N VAL A 764 -37.86 19.99 -29.47
CA VAL A 764 -38.70 19.71 -28.30
C VAL A 764 -38.20 18.42 -27.68
N GLU A 765 -37.91 18.44 -26.39
CA GLU A 765 -37.39 17.28 -25.66
C GLU A 765 -38.38 16.76 -24.62
N PHE A 766 -38.39 15.44 -24.47
CA PHE A 766 -39.19 14.73 -23.48
C PHE A 766 -38.25 14.03 -22.50
N PRO A 767 -38.25 14.42 -21.22
CA PRO A 767 -37.29 13.93 -20.23
C PRO A 767 -37.45 12.44 -19.88
N ASN A 768 -38.51 11.78 -20.37
CA ASN A 768 -38.67 10.33 -20.34
C ASN A 768 -39.17 9.86 -21.73
N PRO A 769 -38.80 8.65 -22.20
CA PRO A 769 -39.37 8.09 -23.42
C PRO A 769 -40.90 8.07 -23.35
N ILE A 770 -41.56 8.66 -24.34
CA ILE A 770 -43.02 8.72 -24.42
C ILE A 770 -43.57 7.30 -24.55
N GLU A 771 -44.14 6.72 -23.49
CA GLU A 771 -44.73 5.36 -23.54
C GLU A 771 -46.09 5.31 -24.27
N GLN A 772 -46.69 6.47 -24.57
CA GLN A 772 -48.03 6.63 -25.15
C GLN A 772 -48.03 7.52 -26.41
N ASN A 773 -49.15 8.11 -26.78
CA ASN A 773 -49.36 8.73 -28.09
C ASN A 773 -49.07 10.24 -28.06
N LEU A 774 -48.07 10.73 -28.81
CA LEU A 774 -47.88 12.17 -29.05
C LEU A 774 -48.87 12.70 -30.11
N TYR A 775 -49.64 13.75 -29.81
CA TYR A 775 -50.53 14.41 -30.75
C TYR A 775 -49.97 15.76 -31.23
N VAL A 776 -49.96 15.98 -32.54
CA VAL A 776 -49.62 17.27 -33.18
C VAL A 776 -50.88 17.86 -33.79
N GLU A 777 -51.34 18.99 -33.26
CA GLU A 777 -52.57 19.68 -33.68
C GLU A 777 -52.24 21.04 -34.34
N ASN A 778 -52.91 21.32 -35.46
CA ASN A 778 -52.68 22.53 -36.26
C ASN A 778 -53.59 23.69 -35.84
N ASN A 779 -53.05 24.92 -35.79
CA ASN A 779 -53.78 26.16 -35.56
C ASN A 779 -53.73 27.17 -36.75
N GLY A 780 -53.47 26.70 -37.98
CA GLY A 780 -53.64 27.42 -39.25
C GLY A 780 -52.45 27.30 -40.23
N GLY A 781 -52.71 26.87 -41.47
CA GLY A 781 -51.72 26.73 -42.56
C GLY A 781 -51.20 25.29 -42.79
N GLU A 782 -50.53 25.02 -43.91
CA GLU A 782 -49.85 23.73 -44.20
C GLU A 782 -48.40 23.72 -43.65
N PHE A 783 -47.89 22.57 -43.19
CA PHE A 783 -46.51 22.34 -42.71
C PHE A 783 -46.10 20.85 -42.89
N ASP A 784 -44.79 20.53 -42.97
CA ASP A 784 -44.30 19.14 -42.76
C ASP A 784 -43.54 19.05 -41.43
N VAL A 785 -43.76 17.98 -40.67
CA VAL A 785 -43.04 17.70 -39.41
C VAL A 785 -42.14 16.50 -39.61
N LEU A 786 -40.88 16.61 -39.19
CA LEU A 786 -39.96 15.48 -39.13
C LEU A 786 -39.89 15.00 -37.68
N VAL A 787 -40.60 13.92 -37.36
CA VAL A 787 -40.53 13.32 -36.02
C VAL A 787 -39.45 12.25 -36.00
N GLU A 788 -38.40 12.46 -35.21
CA GLU A 788 -37.32 11.50 -35.02
C GLU A 788 -37.57 10.67 -33.75
N HIS A 789 -37.43 9.35 -33.84
CA HIS A 789 -37.55 8.46 -32.70
C HIS A 789 -36.49 7.35 -32.75
N ALA A 790 -36.31 6.62 -31.65
CA ALA A 790 -35.25 5.61 -31.50
C ALA A 790 -35.27 4.44 -32.53
N GLY A 791 -36.29 4.36 -33.40
CA GLY A 791 -36.43 3.37 -34.47
C GLY A 791 -36.37 3.93 -35.90
N GLY A 792 -36.13 5.24 -36.08
CA GLY A 792 -36.06 5.92 -37.38
C GLY A 792 -36.71 7.32 -37.39
N SER A 793 -36.73 7.95 -38.56
CA SER A 793 -37.36 9.26 -38.79
C SER A 793 -38.67 9.11 -39.56
N TYR A 794 -39.74 9.78 -39.12
CA TYR A 794 -41.01 9.87 -39.83
C TYR A 794 -41.18 11.28 -40.41
N VAL A 795 -41.26 11.40 -41.74
CA VAL A 795 -41.66 12.64 -42.42
C VAL A 795 -43.16 12.64 -42.56
N ALA A 796 -43.78 13.60 -41.92
CA ALA A 796 -45.20 13.76 -41.83
C ALA A 796 -45.57 14.96 -42.74
N GLN A 797 -45.90 14.73 -44.02
CA GLN A 797 -46.25 15.80 -44.96
C GLN A 797 -47.75 16.09 -44.98
N GLY A 798 -48.14 17.35 -44.75
CA GLY A 798 -49.48 17.87 -44.99
C GLY A 798 -50.61 17.31 -44.10
N HIS A 799 -51.18 18.17 -43.25
CA HIS A 799 -52.40 17.97 -42.46
C HIS A 799 -52.40 16.80 -41.45
N PHE A 800 -52.02 17.07 -40.19
CA PHE A 800 -52.22 16.12 -39.08
C PHE A 800 -53.56 16.32 -38.38
N VAL A 801 -54.30 15.21 -38.19
CA VAL A 801 -55.53 15.15 -37.36
C VAL A 801 -55.40 14.14 -36.21
N SER A 802 -54.34 13.32 -36.16
CA SER A 802 -53.78 12.62 -34.98
C SER A 802 -52.98 11.40 -35.44
N GLN A 803 -51.76 11.22 -34.96
CA GLN A 803 -50.98 10.01 -35.18
C GLN A 803 -50.31 9.64 -33.86
N SER A 804 -50.31 8.38 -33.46
CA SER A 804 -49.65 8.00 -32.22
C SER A 804 -48.26 7.47 -32.44
N LEU A 805 -47.31 8.04 -31.71
CA LEU A 805 -45.90 7.67 -31.75
C LEU A 805 -45.45 7.31 -30.33
N ALA A 806 -45.13 6.03 -30.10
CA ALA A 806 -44.58 5.51 -28.84
C ALA A 806 -43.04 5.42 -28.93
N GLY A 807 -42.36 5.66 -27.82
CA GLY A 807 -40.89 5.68 -27.69
C GLY A 807 -40.21 6.94 -28.21
N VAL A 808 -40.93 8.06 -28.33
CA VAL A 808 -40.37 9.34 -28.79
C VAL A 808 -39.66 10.04 -27.62
N THR A 809 -38.40 10.44 -27.82
CA THR A 809 -37.58 11.15 -26.83
C THR A 809 -37.34 12.62 -27.21
N SER A 810 -37.46 12.94 -28.50
CA SER A 810 -37.39 14.32 -29.01
C SER A 810 -38.23 14.49 -30.28
N VAL A 811 -38.62 15.73 -30.58
CA VAL A 811 -39.34 16.09 -31.82
C VAL A 811 -38.68 17.31 -32.42
N LYS A 812 -38.42 17.27 -33.74
CA LYS A 812 -37.90 18.41 -34.51
C LYS A 812 -38.99 18.96 -35.43
N VAL A 813 -39.31 20.24 -35.27
CA VAL A 813 -40.38 20.88 -36.06
C VAL A 813 -39.77 21.93 -36.96
N THR A 814 -39.79 21.68 -38.27
CA THR A 814 -39.29 22.63 -39.28
C THR A 814 -40.45 23.29 -39.98
N ARG A 815 -40.45 24.63 -40.07
CA ARG A 815 -41.47 25.37 -40.82
C ARG A 815 -41.21 25.28 -42.32
N ILE A 816 -42.27 25.10 -43.10
CA ILE A 816 -42.17 24.98 -44.57
C ILE A 816 -43.08 26.00 -45.30
N ASP A 817 -44.13 26.49 -44.63
CA ASP A 817 -45.12 27.40 -45.23
C ASP A 817 -45.65 28.46 -44.23
N ALA A 818 -46.77 29.13 -44.51
CA ALA A 818 -47.31 30.28 -43.76
C ALA A 818 -47.82 29.99 -42.32
N ALA A 819 -47.58 28.79 -41.76
CA ALA A 819 -47.98 28.45 -40.39
C ALA A 819 -47.22 29.30 -39.35
N THR A 820 -47.95 29.84 -38.38
CA THR A 820 -47.39 30.70 -37.32
C THR A 820 -47.27 30.01 -35.97
N SER A 821 -47.96 28.88 -35.74
CA SER A 821 -47.80 28.09 -34.50
C SER A 821 -48.26 26.64 -34.68
N ILE A 822 -47.79 25.74 -33.81
CA ILE A 822 -48.29 24.36 -33.65
C ILE A 822 -48.67 24.09 -32.20
N LYS A 823 -49.55 23.10 -31.98
CA LYS A 823 -49.85 22.57 -30.65
C LYS A 823 -49.36 21.14 -30.51
N LEU A 824 -48.58 20.89 -29.47
CA LEU A 824 -48.21 19.55 -29.05
C LEU A 824 -49.02 19.17 -27.82
N ARG A 825 -49.62 17.97 -27.85
CA ARG A 825 -50.39 17.42 -26.75
C ARG A 825 -49.90 16.01 -26.45
N PHE A 826 -49.53 15.80 -25.18
CA PHE A 826 -49.01 14.53 -24.68
C PHE A 826 -50.06 13.90 -23.75
N ASP A 827 -50.62 12.74 -24.12
CA ASP A 827 -51.68 12.02 -23.37
C ASP A 827 -51.17 10.76 -22.66
#